data_AF-A0A1F9LRE6-F1
#
_entry.id   AF-A0A1F9LRE6-F1
#
_cell.length_a   1.000
_cell.length_b   1.000
_cell.length_c   1.000
_cell.angle_alpha   90.00
_cell.angle_beta   90.00
_cell.angle_gamma   90.00
#
_symmetry.space_group_name_H-M   'P 1'
#
loop_
_entity.id
_entity.type
_entity.pdbx_description
1 polymer ?
#
loop_
_entity_poly.entity_id
_entity_poly.type
_entity_poly.pdbx_seq_one_letter_code
_entity_poly.pdbx_strand_id
1 'polypeptide(L)'
;MKERGSWRIALVSAAILCLELAFIRLVPAEVRVISYFTNLLLIAAFFGLGLGCILQGARSVALCFPLGLSLVLGFVLLGRGLVFHDAAAEVHYWIQYKNLGRLAPDLPLFPAAAAILCCAALPFVALGQTLARLMARQARLPAYGWDLLGSLLGTILFSLSASVWLPPWLWPPLCALAWIAAAKPGFRIGSAALLAGLAFTVLAHSDHPAVWSPYYLVQHRQEPGGLRVWVNASFHQYALDFDATSDKASNPVEALVRKWEIPYRIAKRMQPGHFAPRVLVLGAGTGNDVEVALRNGASEVVAVEIDPAILELGRTLAPGKPYADPRVRAVVDDARHFLRSEEGRYDLVVFGTLDSQTLLQHQANLRLESYVYTTEALLDARRILARDGLLVVYYSVFKPWLWDRLLATVRSAFGVSTRLYRTEDQRLFNTIILAADPENAAFAALPEGIPLAEEVGATTDDWPFVYLSRPTIAPLYGQLFLLVLGLLAAALLLLRRVSPGRGWCPDLLFLGVGFTLLEAAAIVRLALVFGNTWTVNAVVVGAVLATMSVANLGVQLGSKVSPGIVWSALILAVLLNYFFPLNWLLALPASGRVLVCVPLLGAPVFCAAWAFSQRFVLRESPGYALGLNLIGAMAGGTLEYVSMLIGLRAVWLLVLAVYLAAWLGALIEDRRSASAAR
;
A
#
# COMPACT_ATOMS: atom_id res chain seq x y z
N MET A 1 -8.10 15.87 40.44
CA MET A 1 -7.88 14.40 40.56
C MET A 1 -8.63 13.56 39.50
N LYS A 2 -8.82 14.03 38.25
CA LYS A 2 -9.52 13.31 37.17
C LYS A 2 -8.60 12.55 36.18
N GLU A 3 -7.28 12.61 36.36
CA GLU A 3 -6.27 12.08 35.43
C GLU A 3 -5.90 10.59 35.59
N ARG A 4 -6.41 9.88 36.62
CA ARG A 4 -5.94 8.52 37.00
C ARG A 4 -6.24 7.39 35.99
N GLY A 5 -6.64 7.70 34.75
CA GLY A 5 -6.94 6.69 33.73
C GLY A 5 -6.69 7.10 32.27
N SER A 6 -6.16 8.29 32.01
CA SER A 6 -6.00 8.79 30.63
C SER A 6 -4.93 8.05 29.82
N TRP A 7 -3.83 7.65 30.47
CA TRP A 7 -2.80 6.80 29.85
C TRP A 7 -3.34 5.45 29.36
N ARG A 8 -4.42 4.93 29.96
CA ARG A 8 -5.05 3.65 29.54
C ARG A 8 -5.73 3.77 28.18
N ILE A 9 -6.26 4.95 27.86
CA ILE A 9 -6.83 5.23 26.52
C ILE A 9 -5.68 5.18 25.51
N ALA A 10 -4.64 5.98 25.74
CA ALA A 10 -3.48 6.04 24.85
C ALA A 10 -2.82 4.67 24.66
N LEU A 11 -2.69 3.87 25.73
CA LEU A 11 -2.12 2.52 25.65
C LEU A 11 -2.97 1.56 24.80
N VAL A 12 -4.31 1.61 24.94
CA VAL A 12 -5.20 0.78 24.11
C VAL A 12 -5.17 1.24 22.66
N SER A 13 -5.19 2.54 22.39
CA SER A 13 -5.12 3.08 21.03
C SER A 13 -3.78 2.77 20.34
N ALA A 14 -2.66 2.84 21.08
CA ALA A 14 -1.36 2.39 20.58
C ALA A 14 -1.37 0.89 20.26
N ALA A 15 -1.94 0.06 21.14
CA ALA A 15 -2.06 -1.38 20.92
C ALA A 15 -2.98 -1.73 19.73
N ILE A 16 -4.07 -0.97 19.54
CA ILE A 16 -4.96 -1.10 18.38
C ILE A 16 -4.15 -0.87 17.10
N LEU A 17 -3.46 0.26 17.00
CA LEU A 17 -2.76 0.60 15.77
C LEU A 17 -1.58 -0.35 15.51
N CYS A 18 -0.79 -0.70 16.53
CA CYS A 18 0.28 -1.67 16.36
C CYS A 18 -0.22 -3.05 15.93
N LEU A 19 -1.36 -3.52 16.47
CA LEU A 19 -1.93 -4.81 16.08
C LEU A 19 -2.48 -4.77 14.65
N GLU A 20 -3.11 -3.66 14.26
CA GLU A 20 -3.59 -3.42 12.89
C GLU A 20 -2.43 -3.49 11.89
N LEU A 21 -1.38 -2.70 12.12
CA LEU A 21 -0.17 -2.69 11.28
C LEU A 21 0.53 -4.05 11.27
N ALA A 22 0.56 -4.75 12.41
CA ALA A 22 1.12 -6.10 12.49
C ALA A 22 0.34 -7.09 11.64
N PHE A 23 -1.00 -7.05 11.66
CA PHE A 23 -1.83 -7.92 10.82
C PHE A 23 -1.68 -7.59 9.33
N ILE A 24 -1.68 -6.30 8.95
CA ILE A 24 -1.45 -5.83 7.58
C ILE A 24 -0.12 -6.33 7.03
N ARG A 25 0.93 -6.48 7.86
CA ARG A 25 2.20 -7.05 7.43
C ARG A 25 2.24 -8.57 7.48
N LEU A 26 1.78 -9.16 8.57
CA LEU A 26 1.97 -10.59 8.86
C LEU A 26 1.11 -11.48 7.96
N VAL A 27 -0.18 -11.17 7.86
CA VAL A 27 -1.13 -12.07 7.19
C VAL A 27 -0.85 -12.14 5.68
N PRO A 28 -0.64 -11.03 4.95
CA PRO A 28 -0.27 -11.09 3.54
C PRO A 28 1.11 -11.70 3.28
N ALA A 29 2.04 -11.58 4.24
CA ALA A 29 3.38 -12.15 4.11
C ALA A 29 3.38 -13.69 4.17
N GLU A 30 2.42 -14.26 4.88
CA GLU A 30 2.31 -15.70 5.10
C GLU A 30 1.24 -16.35 4.23
N VAL A 31 0.17 -15.62 3.91
CA VAL A 31 -0.97 -16.08 3.11
C VAL A 31 -1.03 -15.29 1.81
N ARG A 32 -0.40 -15.83 0.77
CA ARG A 32 -0.22 -15.19 -0.55
C ARG A 32 -1.50 -14.58 -1.11
N VAL A 33 -2.64 -15.21 -0.92
CA VAL A 33 -3.92 -14.71 -1.44
C VAL A 33 -4.34 -13.37 -0.84
N ILE A 34 -4.05 -13.15 0.44
CA ILE A 34 -4.44 -11.92 1.12
C ILE A 34 -3.56 -10.74 0.68
N SER A 35 -2.38 -11.00 0.09
CA SER A 35 -1.54 -9.95 -0.51
C SER A 35 -2.20 -9.18 -1.66
N TYR A 36 -3.28 -9.70 -2.23
CA TYR A 36 -4.08 -9.06 -3.26
C TYR A 36 -5.28 -8.26 -2.71
N PHE A 37 -5.50 -8.29 -1.39
CA PHE A 37 -6.55 -7.51 -0.71
C PHE A 37 -5.95 -6.72 0.47
N THR A 38 -5.02 -5.80 0.18
CA THR A 38 -4.26 -5.08 1.22
C THR A 38 -5.14 -4.25 2.15
N ASN A 39 -6.27 -3.74 1.67
CA ASN A 39 -7.21 -2.95 2.47
C ASN A 39 -8.16 -3.82 3.34
N LEU A 40 -8.15 -5.14 3.18
CA LEU A 40 -9.11 -6.03 3.85
C LEU A 40 -8.92 -6.06 5.38
N LEU A 41 -7.68 -6.11 5.83
CA LEU A 41 -7.36 -6.16 7.27
C LEU A 41 -7.58 -4.81 7.95
N LEU A 42 -7.34 -3.72 7.23
CA LEU A 42 -7.72 -2.38 7.65
C LEU A 42 -9.25 -2.24 7.80
N ILE A 43 -10.00 -2.70 6.79
CA ILE A 43 -11.47 -2.75 6.81
C ILE A 43 -11.95 -3.58 8.01
N ALA A 44 -11.33 -4.74 8.26
CA ALA A 44 -11.64 -5.58 9.43
C ALA A 44 -11.36 -4.85 10.75
N ALA A 45 -10.25 -4.11 10.85
CA ALA A 45 -9.90 -3.33 12.02
C ALA A 45 -10.92 -2.21 12.28
N PHE A 46 -11.23 -1.37 11.30
CA PHE A 46 -12.24 -0.31 11.43
C PHE A 46 -13.62 -0.87 11.74
N PHE A 47 -14.03 -1.96 11.08
CA PHE A 47 -15.29 -2.63 11.36
C PHE A 47 -15.36 -3.13 12.80
N GLY A 48 -14.33 -3.87 13.24
CA GLY A 48 -14.24 -4.42 14.58
C GLY A 48 -14.23 -3.34 15.64
N LEU A 49 -13.38 -2.32 15.49
CA LEU A 49 -13.31 -1.17 16.40
C LEU A 49 -14.65 -0.45 16.49
N GLY A 50 -15.27 -0.15 15.35
CA GLY A 50 -16.55 0.53 15.26
C GLY A 50 -17.66 -0.25 15.96
N LEU A 51 -17.77 -1.55 15.67
CA LEU A 51 -18.71 -2.46 16.30
C LEU A 51 -18.48 -2.57 17.82
N GLY A 52 -17.22 -2.68 18.25
CA GLY A 52 -16.84 -2.67 19.66
C GLY A 52 -17.28 -1.40 20.39
N CYS A 53 -17.08 -0.24 19.77
CA CYS A 53 -17.49 1.05 20.31
C CYS A 53 -19.03 1.16 20.44
N ILE A 54 -19.79 0.66 19.46
CA ILE A 54 -21.25 0.59 19.51
C ILE A 54 -21.71 -0.32 20.66
N LEU A 55 -21.00 -1.43 20.89
CA LEU A 55 -21.27 -2.40 21.96
C LEU A 55 -20.82 -1.95 23.35
N GLN A 56 -20.46 -0.67 23.55
CA GLN A 56 -20.00 -0.14 24.83
C GLN A 56 -20.91 -0.48 26.02
N GLY A 57 -22.23 -0.35 25.83
CA GLY A 57 -23.26 -0.60 26.86
C GLY A 57 -23.72 -2.06 26.95
N ALA A 58 -23.28 -2.93 26.05
CA ALA A 58 -23.64 -4.34 26.06
C ALA A 58 -22.75 -5.16 27.04
N ARG A 59 -22.99 -6.47 27.12
CA ARG A 59 -22.14 -7.40 27.88
C ARG A 59 -20.68 -7.36 27.38
N SER A 60 -19.76 -7.76 28.26
CA SER A 60 -18.34 -7.78 27.92
C SER A 60 -18.05 -8.74 26.76
N VAL A 61 -17.37 -8.25 25.73
CA VAL A 61 -16.90 -9.03 24.58
C VAL A 61 -15.39 -9.31 24.67
N ALA A 62 -14.82 -9.26 25.87
CA ALA A 62 -13.39 -9.45 26.11
C ALA A 62 -12.84 -10.79 25.60
N LEU A 63 -13.68 -11.83 25.47
CA LEU A 63 -13.31 -13.13 24.90
C LEU A 63 -12.98 -13.04 23.39
N CYS A 64 -13.53 -12.06 22.67
CA CYS A 64 -13.23 -11.86 21.25
C CYS A 64 -11.75 -11.52 21.00
N PHE A 65 -11.03 -11.02 22.01
CA PHE A 65 -9.60 -10.74 21.89
C PHE A 65 -8.75 -12.02 21.76
N PRO A 66 -8.68 -12.92 22.77
CA PRO A 66 -7.95 -14.18 22.63
C PRO A 66 -8.49 -15.05 21.50
N LEU A 67 -9.82 -15.16 21.36
CA LEU A 67 -10.42 -15.96 20.29
C LEU A 67 -10.02 -15.44 18.90
N GLY A 68 -10.10 -14.12 18.71
CA GLY A 68 -9.72 -13.47 17.47
C GLY A 68 -8.25 -13.66 17.13
N LEU A 69 -7.35 -13.46 18.09
CA LEU A 69 -5.92 -13.75 17.92
C LEU A 69 -5.68 -15.22 17.51
N SER A 70 -6.30 -16.17 18.21
CA SER A 70 -6.18 -17.60 17.90
C SER A 70 -6.74 -17.95 16.52
N LEU A 71 -7.85 -17.34 16.10
CA LEU A 71 -8.45 -17.56 14.78
C LEU A 71 -7.61 -16.97 13.65
N VAL A 72 -7.03 -15.78 13.85
CA VAL A 72 -6.10 -15.19 12.87
C VAL A 72 -4.85 -16.07 12.74
N LEU A 73 -4.25 -16.50 13.87
CA LEU A 73 -3.10 -17.40 13.82
C LEU A 73 -3.47 -18.74 13.16
N GLY A 74 -4.61 -19.32 13.52
CA GLY A 74 -5.11 -20.55 12.90
C GLY A 74 -5.31 -20.38 11.39
N PHE A 75 -5.88 -19.26 10.94
CA PHE A 75 -6.01 -18.94 9.52
C PHE A 75 -4.64 -18.83 8.83
N VAL A 76 -3.67 -18.16 9.44
CA VAL A 76 -2.31 -18.04 8.90
C VAL A 76 -1.63 -19.41 8.80
N LEU A 77 -1.69 -20.23 9.86
CA LEU A 77 -1.09 -21.57 9.88
C LEU A 77 -1.75 -22.52 8.89
N LEU A 78 -3.07 -22.45 8.71
CA LEU A 78 -3.79 -23.22 7.69
C LEU A 78 -3.50 -22.67 6.28
N GLY A 79 -3.31 -21.36 6.15
CA GLY A 79 -3.00 -20.67 4.90
C GLY A 79 -1.59 -20.94 4.37
N ARG A 80 -0.63 -21.28 5.26
CA ARG A 80 0.72 -21.70 4.89
C ARG A 80 0.65 -22.98 4.04
N GLY A 81 0.93 -22.84 2.74
CA GLY A 81 0.96 -23.96 1.79
C GLY A 81 -0.33 -24.18 0.99
N LEU A 82 -1.37 -23.36 1.17
CA LEU A 82 -2.55 -23.40 0.30
C LEU A 82 -2.31 -22.64 -1.01
N VAL A 83 -2.64 -23.29 -2.13
CA VAL A 83 -2.75 -22.63 -3.44
C VAL A 83 -4.21 -22.28 -3.63
N PHE A 84 -4.49 -21.01 -3.92
CA PHE A 84 -5.84 -20.56 -4.21
C PHE A 84 -5.90 -20.14 -5.68
N HIS A 85 -6.96 -20.55 -6.37
CA HIS A 85 -7.21 -20.16 -7.75
C HIS A 85 -8.15 -18.95 -7.83
N ASP A 86 -7.79 -17.98 -8.66
CA ASP A 86 -8.72 -16.95 -9.13
C ASP A 86 -9.32 -17.39 -10.46
N ALA A 87 -10.64 -17.57 -10.52
CA ALA A 87 -11.36 -17.84 -11.75
C ALA A 87 -11.45 -16.59 -12.64
N ALA A 88 -11.30 -15.39 -12.06
CA ALA A 88 -11.33 -14.11 -12.76
C ALA A 88 -9.89 -13.65 -13.07
N ALA A 89 -9.34 -14.16 -14.17
CA ALA A 89 -7.98 -13.84 -14.64
C ALA A 89 -7.78 -12.39 -15.13
N GLU A 90 -8.59 -11.42 -14.67
CA GLU A 90 -8.57 -10.01 -15.09
C GLU A 90 -7.57 -9.16 -14.29
N VAL A 91 -7.44 -9.35 -12.97
CA VAL A 91 -6.60 -8.48 -12.10
C VAL A 91 -5.34 -9.19 -11.60
N HIS A 92 -5.39 -10.50 -11.41
CA HIS A 92 -4.36 -11.27 -10.73
C HIS A 92 -3.71 -12.32 -11.64
N TYR A 93 -3.13 -11.89 -12.76
CA TYR A 93 -2.52 -12.79 -13.73
C TYR A 93 -1.26 -13.52 -13.22
N TRP A 94 -0.62 -13.04 -12.15
CA TRP A 94 0.49 -13.72 -11.47
C TRP A 94 0.07 -14.92 -10.60
N ILE A 95 -1.24 -15.14 -10.39
CA ILE A 95 -1.77 -16.30 -9.66
C ILE A 95 -1.65 -17.60 -10.48
N GLN A 96 -1.20 -17.53 -11.74
CA GLN A 96 -1.00 -18.70 -12.58
C GLN A 96 0.33 -19.42 -12.31
N TYR A 97 0.43 -20.16 -11.20
CA TYR A 97 1.49 -21.16 -11.04
C TYR A 97 1.01 -22.51 -10.50
N LYS A 98 1.64 -23.56 -11.05
CA LYS A 98 1.48 -24.99 -10.81
C LYS A 98 1.43 -25.34 -9.32
N ASN A 99 0.39 -26.10 -8.96
CA ASN A 99 0.24 -26.97 -7.79
C ASN A 99 1.56 -27.32 -7.10
N LEU A 100 1.93 -26.58 -6.06
CA LEU A 100 2.95 -26.99 -5.11
C LEU A 100 2.32 -28.00 -4.14
N GLY A 101 2.29 -29.26 -4.56
CA GLY A 101 1.86 -30.40 -3.76
C GLY A 101 0.42 -30.85 -4.00
N ARG A 102 0.25 -32.15 -4.29
CA ARG A 102 -1.05 -32.82 -4.56
C ARG A 102 -2.01 -32.90 -3.35
N LEU A 103 -1.77 -32.16 -2.27
CA LEU A 103 -2.47 -32.33 -0.98
C LEU A 103 -3.07 -31.04 -0.38
N ALA A 104 -2.81 -29.87 -0.97
CA ALA A 104 -3.43 -28.63 -0.52
C ALA A 104 -4.86 -28.49 -1.09
N PRO A 105 -5.91 -28.34 -0.26
CA PRO A 105 -7.27 -28.15 -0.74
C PRO A 105 -7.43 -26.83 -1.50
N ASP A 106 -8.03 -26.88 -2.68
CA ASP A 106 -8.39 -25.70 -3.47
C ASP A 106 -9.53 -24.94 -2.78
N LEU A 107 -9.24 -23.74 -2.25
CA LEU A 107 -10.24 -22.86 -1.65
C LEU A 107 -10.53 -21.68 -2.60
N PRO A 108 -11.81 -21.31 -2.81
CA PRO A 108 -12.13 -20.12 -3.57
C PRO A 108 -11.63 -18.85 -2.84
N LEU A 109 -11.21 -17.85 -3.61
CA LEU A 109 -10.59 -16.63 -3.10
C LEU A 109 -11.48 -15.82 -2.15
N PHE A 110 -12.76 -15.67 -2.50
CA PHE A 110 -13.71 -14.86 -1.74
C PHE A 110 -14.02 -15.42 -0.34
N PRO A 111 -14.34 -16.71 -0.13
CA PRO A 111 -14.47 -17.31 1.19
C PRO A 111 -13.26 -17.11 2.10
N ALA A 112 -12.04 -17.20 1.55
CA ALA A 112 -10.82 -16.95 2.32
C ALA A 112 -10.74 -15.49 2.79
N ALA A 113 -11.01 -14.53 1.89
CA ALA A 113 -11.08 -13.12 2.21
C ALA A 113 -12.16 -12.80 3.26
N ALA A 114 -13.37 -13.36 3.10
CA ALA A 114 -14.45 -13.18 4.06
C ALA A 114 -14.12 -13.79 5.44
N ALA A 115 -13.50 -14.97 5.46
CA ALA A 115 -13.10 -15.64 6.69
C ALA A 115 -12.06 -14.81 7.46
N ILE A 116 -11.00 -14.36 6.79
CA ILE A 116 -9.98 -13.57 7.47
C ILE A 116 -10.50 -12.20 7.92
N LEU A 117 -11.39 -11.55 7.17
CA LEU A 117 -12.03 -10.31 7.60
C LEU A 117 -12.76 -10.53 8.94
N CYS A 118 -13.58 -11.58 9.02
CA CYS A 118 -14.31 -11.92 10.24
C CYS A 118 -13.38 -12.24 11.41
N CYS A 119 -12.35 -13.09 11.18
CA CYS A 119 -11.37 -13.45 12.20
C CYS A 119 -10.59 -12.23 12.71
N ALA A 120 -10.11 -11.40 11.78
CA ALA A 120 -9.31 -10.22 12.08
C ALA A 120 -10.12 -9.12 12.75
N ALA A 121 -11.44 -9.02 12.53
CA ALA A 121 -12.29 -8.02 13.18
C ALA A 121 -12.51 -8.29 14.68
N LEU A 122 -12.57 -9.57 15.11
CA LEU A 122 -12.86 -9.95 16.50
C LEU A 122 -11.96 -9.31 17.57
N PRO A 123 -10.61 -9.30 17.46
CA PRO A 123 -9.78 -8.65 18.46
C PRO A 123 -10.07 -7.14 18.55
N PHE A 124 -10.36 -6.49 17.42
CA PHE A 124 -10.74 -5.09 17.38
C PHE A 124 -12.12 -4.82 17.99
N VAL A 125 -13.07 -5.76 17.96
CA VAL A 125 -14.33 -5.64 18.71
C VAL A 125 -14.08 -5.52 20.22
N ALA A 126 -13.19 -6.36 20.75
CA ALA A 126 -12.82 -6.30 22.17
C ALA A 126 -12.04 -5.03 22.52
N LEU A 127 -11.10 -4.62 21.67
CA LEU A 127 -10.32 -3.39 21.85
C LEU A 127 -11.21 -2.15 21.76
N GLY A 128 -12.10 -2.07 20.75
CA GLY A 128 -13.04 -0.96 20.58
C GLY A 128 -14.03 -0.83 21.74
N GLN A 129 -14.56 -1.94 22.26
CA GLN A 129 -15.40 -1.89 23.46
C GLN A 129 -14.62 -1.41 24.69
N THR A 130 -13.37 -1.85 24.83
CA THR A 130 -12.48 -1.41 25.91
C THR A 130 -12.22 0.09 25.82
N LEU A 131 -11.81 0.57 24.64
CA LEU A 131 -11.54 1.97 24.34
C LEU A 131 -12.75 2.84 24.67
N ALA A 132 -13.91 2.53 24.10
CA ALA A 132 -15.14 3.30 24.35
C ALA A 132 -15.51 3.37 25.83
N ARG A 133 -15.41 2.26 26.58
CA ARG A 133 -15.68 2.24 28.03
C ARG A 133 -14.69 3.08 28.84
N LEU A 134 -13.43 3.16 28.42
CA LEU A 134 -12.44 4.04 29.04
C LEU A 134 -12.73 5.51 28.73
N MET A 135 -13.08 5.83 27.49
CA MET A 135 -13.42 7.19 27.05
C MET A 135 -14.65 7.75 27.76
N ALA A 136 -15.70 6.94 27.99
CA ALA A 136 -16.90 7.41 28.71
C ALA A 136 -16.67 7.81 30.17
N ARG A 137 -15.51 7.50 30.75
CA ARG A 137 -15.15 7.93 32.11
C ARG A 137 -14.52 9.32 32.15
N GLN A 138 -14.31 9.94 30.99
CA GLN A 138 -13.63 11.22 30.83
C GLN A 138 -14.46 12.18 29.98
N ALA A 139 -14.06 13.44 29.97
CA ALA A 139 -14.63 14.40 29.02
C ALA A 139 -14.27 14.00 27.58
N ARG A 140 -15.18 14.27 26.65
CA ARG A 140 -15.16 13.76 25.27
C ARG A 140 -13.89 14.14 24.51
N LEU A 141 -13.57 15.44 24.44
CA LEU A 141 -12.42 15.95 23.69
C LEU A 141 -11.06 15.54 24.31
N PRO A 142 -10.85 15.59 25.64
CA PRO A 142 -9.64 15.02 26.24
C PRO A 142 -9.50 13.52 25.96
N ALA A 143 -10.57 12.75 26.09
CA ALA A 143 -10.55 11.31 25.83
C ALA A 143 -10.16 11.01 24.38
N TYR A 144 -10.73 11.74 23.42
CA TYR A 144 -10.36 11.64 22.02
C TYR A 144 -8.93 12.13 21.75
N GLY A 145 -8.45 13.16 22.45
CA GLY A 145 -7.06 13.59 22.38
C GLY A 145 -6.08 12.49 22.81
N TRP A 146 -6.38 11.76 23.90
CA TRP A 146 -5.56 10.62 24.33
C TRP A 146 -5.62 9.43 23.37
N ASP A 147 -6.75 9.23 22.70
CA ASP A 147 -6.90 8.24 21.63
C ASP A 147 -5.99 8.56 20.44
N LEU A 148 -6.03 9.81 19.94
CA LEU A 148 -5.17 10.28 18.86
C LEU A 148 -3.68 10.22 19.21
N LEU A 149 -3.30 10.66 20.41
CA LEU A 149 -1.91 10.58 20.88
C LEU A 149 -1.44 9.13 21.03
N GLY A 150 -2.32 8.23 21.47
CA GLY A 150 -2.03 6.81 21.55
C GLY A 150 -1.81 6.19 20.17
N SER A 151 -2.67 6.50 19.21
CA SER A 151 -2.49 6.07 17.81
C SER A 151 -1.18 6.62 17.23
N LEU A 152 -0.87 7.91 17.43
CA LEU A 152 0.39 8.50 16.97
C LEU A 152 1.61 7.78 17.58
N LEU A 153 1.58 7.47 18.88
CA LEU A 153 2.61 6.68 19.53
C LEU A 153 2.71 5.27 18.92
N GLY A 154 1.59 4.62 18.63
CA GLY A 154 1.56 3.33 17.94
C GLY A 154 2.24 3.40 16.56
N THR A 155 1.97 4.45 15.77
CA THR A 155 2.60 4.65 14.45
C THR A 155 4.10 4.75 14.59
N ILE A 156 4.57 5.57 15.54
CA ILE A 156 6.00 5.80 15.79
C ILE A 156 6.66 4.50 16.24
N LEU A 157 6.09 3.80 17.23
CA LEU A 157 6.66 2.57 17.76
C LEU A 157 6.76 1.48 16.68
N PHE A 158 5.70 1.30 15.88
CA PHE A 158 5.71 0.32 14.79
C PHE A 158 6.72 0.70 13.71
N SER A 159 6.80 1.98 13.33
CA SER A 159 7.75 2.46 12.32
C SER A 159 9.21 2.32 12.77
N LEU A 160 9.50 2.62 14.05
CA LEU A 160 10.81 2.37 14.64
C LEU A 160 11.14 0.88 14.62
N SER A 161 10.17 0.00 14.92
CA SER A 161 10.38 -1.45 14.86
C SER A 161 10.69 -1.93 13.44
N ALA A 162 10.04 -1.38 12.42
CA ALA A 162 10.31 -1.69 11.02
C ALA A 162 11.71 -1.20 10.58
N SER A 163 12.17 -0.05 11.09
CA SER A 163 13.48 0.52 10.77
C SER A 163 14.66 -0.37 11.20
N VAL A 164 14.48 -1.12 12.29
CA VAL A 164 15.47 -2.06 12.84
C VAL A 164 15.13 -3.52 12.48
N TRP A 165 14.24 -3.72 11.50
CA TRP A 165 13.89 -5.03 10.93
C TRP A 165 13.29 -6.01 11.94
N LEU A 166 12.56 -5.50 12.94
CA LEU A 166 11.87 -6.35 13.92
C LEU A 166 10.67 -7.06 13.28
N PRO A 167 10.49 -8.35 13.57
CA PRO A 167 9.40 -9.13 13.00
C PRO A 167 8.01 -8.72 13.53
N PRO A 168 6.97 -8.62 12.67
CA PRO A 168 5.61 -8.26 13.08
C PRO A 168 4.95 -9.22 14.08
N TRP A 169 5.36 -10.49 14.12
CA TRP A 169 4.80 -11.49 15.05
C TRP A 169 5.12 -11.20 16.53
N LEU A 170 6.00 -10.23 16.83
CA LEU A 170 6.25 -9.75 18.19
C LEU A 170 5.11 -8.86 18.74
N TRP A 171 4.30 -8.26 17.87
CA TRP A 171 3.27 -7.31 18.29
C TRP A 171 2.05 -7.93 18.97
N PRO A 172 1.48 -9.07 18.53
CA PRO A 172 0.36 -9.72 19.21
C PRO A 172 0.56 -9.97 20.73
N PRO A 173 1.69 -10.52 21.22
CA PRO A 173 1.90 -10.67 22.66
C PRO A 173 2.07 -9.31 23.37
N LEU A 174 2.75 -8.33 22.77
CA LEU A 174 2.90 -6.99 23.34
C LEU A 174 1.55 -6.26 23.45
N CYS A 175 0.71 -6.37 22.42
CA CYS A 175 -0.64 -5.81 22.42
C CYS A 175 -1.54 -6.52 23.43
N ALA A 176 -1.37 -7.84 23.64
CA ALA A 176 -2.07 -8.55 24.70
C ALA A 176 -1.68 -8.06 26.10
N LEU A 177 -0.38 -7.83 26.36
CA LEU A 177 0.08 -7.24 27.62
C LEU A 177 -0.48 -5.83 27.83
N ALA A 178 -0.41 -4.98 26.80
CA ALA A 178 -0.96 -3.63 26.82
C ALA A 178 -2.47 -3.64 27.12
N TRP A 179 -3.23 -4.52 26.46
CA TRP A 179 -4.66 -4.69 26.70
C TRP A 179 -4.95 -5.24 28.10
N ILE A 180 -4.18 -6.20 28.62
CA ILE A 180 -4.36 -6.72 29.99
C ILE A 180 -4.14 -5.59 31.01
N ALA A 181 -3.07 -4.79 30.85
CA ALA A 181 -2.77 -3.67 31.73
C ALA A 181 -3.87 -2.60 31.70
N ALA A 182 -4.41 -2.30 30.52
CA ALA A 182 -5.40 -1.25 30.33
C ALA A 182 -6.84 -1.69 30.56
N ALA A 183 -7.24 -2.91 30.21
CA ALA A 183 -8.61 -3.42 30.36
C ALA A 183 -8.84 -4.10 31.70
N LYS A 184 -7.79 -4.69 32.30
CA LYS A 184 -7.84 -5.52 33.51
C LYS A 184 -8.90 -6.64 33.41
N PRO A 185 -8.80 -7.52 32.40
CA PRO A 185 -9.70 -8.67 32.29
C PRO A 185 -9.49 -9.63 33.47
N GLY A 186 -10.46 -10.50 33.75
CA GLY A 186 -10.28 -11.56 34.74
C GLY A 186 -9.15 -12.52 34.35
N PHE A 187 -8.51 -13.15 35.34
CA PHE A 187 -7.31 -13.99 35.16
C PHE A 187 -7.41 -14.96 33.98
N ARG A 188 -8.51 -15.71 33.85
CA ARG A 188 -8.72 -16.67 32.75
C ARG A 188 -8.62 -16.02 31.36
N ILE A 189 -9.27 -14.87 31.17
CA ILE A 189 -9.28 -14.16 29.88
C ILE A 189 -7.93 -13.50 29.63
N GLY A 190 -7.31 -12.91 30.66
CA GLY A 190 -5.96 -12.34 30.56
C GLY A 190 -4.92 -13.39 30.15
N SER A 191 -4.91 -14.53 30.82
CA SER A 191 -4.00 -15.64 30.49
C SER A 191 -4.27 -16.20 29.10
N ALA A 192 -5.54 -16.36 28.69
CA ALA A 192 -5.87 -16.78 27.33
C ALA A 192 -5.38 -15.78 26.27
N ALA A 193 -5.51 -14.47 26.52
CA ALA A 193 -5.03 -13.42 25.61
C ALA A 193 -3.52 -13.44 25.47
N LEU A 194 -2.80 -13.58 26.59
CA LEU A 194 -1.34 -13.68 26.58
C LEU A 194 -0.87 -14.94 25.86
N LEU A 195 -1.49 -16.10 26.11
CA LEU A 195 -1.15 -17.35 25.42
C LEU A 195 -1.45 -17.26 23.92
N ALA A 196 -2.60 -16.70 23.53
CA ALA A 196 -2.94 -16.50 22.12
C ALA A 196 -1.97 -15.54 21.43
N GLY A 197 -1.55 -14.46 22.10
CA GLY A 197 -0.52 -13.56 21.61
C GLY A 197 0.84 -14.24 21.48
N LEU A 198 1.29 -14.95 22.52
CA LEU A 198 2.56 -15.70 22.52
C LEU A 198 2.58 -16.79 21.45
N ALA A 199 1.44 -17.38 21.10
CA ALA A 199 1.38 -18.40 20.05
C ALA A 199 1.86 -17.88 18.68
N PHE A 200 1.82 -16.57 18.41
CA PHE A 200 2.37 -16.00 17.18
C PHE A 200 3.89 -16.15 17.06
N THR A 201 4.62 -16.39 18.16
CA THR A 201 6.08 -16.64 18.09
C THR A 201 6.42 -17.93 17.35
N VAL A 202 5.45 -18.83 17.13
CA VAL A 202 5.64 -19.99 16.24
C VAL A 202 6.04 -19.56 14.82
N LEU A 203 5.63 -18.35 14.39
CA LEU A 203 5.98 -17.78 13.09
C LEU A 203 7.43 -17.29 13.01
N ALA A 204 8.17 -17.30 14.12
CA ALA A 204 9.62 -17.11 14.11
C ALA A 204 10.35 -18.26 13.40
N HIS A 205 9.72 -19.43 13.33
CA HIS A 205 10.25 -20.56 12.59
C HIS A 205 9.95 -20.42 11.09
N SER A 206 10.99 -20.57 10.27
CA SER A 206 10.93 -20.56 8.81
C SER A 206 11.82 -21.67 8.26
N ASP A 207 11.36 -22.34 7.19
CA ASP A 207 12.12 -23.42 6.52
C ASP A 207 13.38 -22.92 5.82
N HIS A 208 13.45 -21.61 5.56
CA HIS A 208 14.54 -20.95 4.87
C HIS A 208 15.04 -19.76 5.69
N PRO A 209 16.33 -19.40 5.59
CA PRO A 209 16.83 -18.15 6.13
C PRO A 209 15.93 -16.98 5.71
N ALA A 210 15.45 -16.23 6.70
CA ALA A 210 14.41 -15.23 6.52
C ALA A 210 14.74 -13.95 7.30
N VAL A 211 14.40 -12.81 6.70
CA VAL A 211 14.51 -11.50 7.34
C VAL A 211 13.25 -10.68 7.05
N TRP A 212 12.84 -9.90 8.04
CA TRP A 212 11.74 -8.94 7.87
C TRP A 212 12.33 -7.58 7.49
N SER A 213 12.45 -7.33 6.19
CA SER A 213 12.83 -6.01 5.68
C SER A 213 11.72 -5.00 6.00
N PRO A 214 11.93 -3.68 5.85
CA PRO A 214 10.86 -2.70 6.00
C PRO A 214 9.69 -2.90 5.02
N TYR A 215 9.84 -3.70 3.96
CA TYR A 215 8.80 -3.96 2.96
C TYR A 215 8.25 -5.39 3.03
N TYR A 216 9.10 -6.39 3.20
CA TYR A 216 8.73 -7.79 2.98
C TYR A 216 9.23 -8.74 4.07
N LEU A 217 8.58 -9.90 4.15
CA LEU A 217 9.25 -11.11 4.62
C LEU A 217 10.10 -11.64 3.45
N VAL A 218 11.42 -11.46 3.52
CA VAL A 218 12.37 -11.91 2.50
C VAL A 218 12.97 -13.24 2.94
N GLN A 219 12.84 -14.26 2.09
CA GLN A 219 13.39 -15.59 2.32
C GLN A 219 14.30 -15.99 1.15
N HIS A 220 15.33 -16.78 1.41
CA HIS A 220 16.24 -17.19 0.35
C HIS A 220 16.76 -18.62 0.51
N ARG A 221 17.20 -19.21 -0.61
CA ARG A 221 17.84 -20.53 -0.66
C ARG A 221 18.90 -20.56 -1.74
N GLN A 222 20.11 -21.00 -1.38
CA GLN A 222 21.16 -21.27 -2.35
C GLN A 222 20.83 -22.53 -3.15
N GLU A 223 20.97 -22.47 -4.46
CA GLU A 223 20.76 -23.58 -5.39
C GLU A 223 21.98 -23.68 -6.35
N PRO A 224 22.19 -24.82 -7.03
CA PRO A 224 23.32 -24.97 -7.94
C PRO A 224 23.36 -23.95 -9.09
N GLY A 225 22.21 -23.40 -9.49
CA GLY A 225 22.11 -22.38 -10.54
C GLY A 225 22.16 -20.93 -10.04
N GLY A 226 22.27 -20.70 -8.72
CA GLY A 226 22.30 -19.37 -8.14
C GLY A 226 21.53 -19.24 -6.81
N LEU A 227 20.92 -18.08 -6.56
CA LEU A 227 20.20 -17.78 -5.31
C LEU A 227 18.71 -17.57 -5.60
N ARG A 228 17.86 -18.42 -5.04
CA ARG A 228 16.40 -18.24 -5.10
C ARG A 228 15.94 -17.32 -3.99
N VAL A 229 15.11 -16.32 -4.32
CA VAL A 229 14.55 -15.36 -3.37
C VAL A 229 13.02 -15.36 -3.46
N TRP A 230 12.39 -15.40 -2.29
CA TRP A 230 10.95 -15.23 -2.11
C TRP A 230 10.68 -13.99 -1.27
N VAL A 231 9.56 -13.34 -1.57
CA VAL A 231 9.00 -12.27 -0.74
C VAL A 231 7.55 -12.61 -0.44
N ASN A 232 7.12 -12.48 0.82
CA ASN A 232 5.73 -12.70 1.23
C ASN A 232 5.14 -14.03 0.68
N ALA A 233 5.85 -15.15 0.91
CA ALA A 233 5.52 -16.49 0.43
C ALA A 233 5.36 -16.64 -1.10
N SER A 234 5.84 -15.67 -1.88
CA SER A 234 5.78 -15.65 -3.34
C SER A 234 7.19 -15.69 -3.94
N PHE A 235 7.37 -16.45 -5.02
CA PHE A 235 8.63 -16.40 -5.77
C PHE A 235 8.84 -14.99 -6.30
N HIS A 236 9.97 -14.38 -5.96
CA HIS A 236 10.26 -13.01 -6.33
C HIS A 236 11.28 -12.95 -7.45
N GLN A 237 12.47 -13.54 -7.23
CA GLN A 237 13.55 -13.51 -8.20
C GLN A 237 14.52 -14.67 -8.00
N TYR A 238 15.41 -14.84 -8.98
CA TYR A 238 16.48 -15.81 -8.96
C TYR A 238 17.78 -15.13 -9.39
N ALA A 239 18.70 -14.91 -8.46
CA ALA A 239 20.02 -14.36 -8.78
C ALA A 239 20.81 -15.46 -9.49
N LEU A 240 21.07 -15.29 -10.78
CA LEU A 240 21.65 -16.34 -11.60
C LEU A 240 23.15 -16.45 -11.37
N ASP A 241 23.65 -17.67 -11.43
CA ASP A 241 25.07 -17.92 -11.64
C ASP A 241 25.34 -17.91 -13.15
N PHE A 242 25.89 -16.81 -13.65
CA PHE A 242 26.21 -16.64 -15.05
C PHE A 242 27.42 -17.49 -15.50
N ASP A 243 28.20 -18.03 -14.56
CA ASP A 243 29.39 -18.83 -14.83
C ASP A 243 29.15 -20.34 -14.60
N ALA A 244 27.93 -20.74 -14.20
CA ALA A 244 27.56 -22.14 -13.99
C ALA A 244 27.76 -22.98 -15.26
N THR A 245 28.63 -24.00 -15.16
CA THR A 245 29.23 -24.76 -16.28
C THR A 245 28.44 -26.00 -16.72
N SER A 246 27.15 -26.13 -16.43
CA SER A 246 26.36 -27.24 -17.01
C SER A 246 26.25 -27.07 -18.54
N ASP A 247 26.49 -28.15 -19.30
CA ASP A 247 26.63 -28.21 -20.77
C ASP A 247 26.03 -27.00 -21.54
N LYS A 248 26.92 -26.15 -22.08
CA LYS A 248 26.57 -24.88 -22.76
C LYS A 248 25.55 -25.02 -23.90
N ALA A 249 25.38 -26.21 -24.48
CA ALA A 249 24.41 -26.45 -25.54
C ALA A 249 22.96 -26.65 -25.02
N SER A 250 22.78 -26.97 -23.73
CA SER A 250 21.49 -27.29 -23.11
C SER A 250 21.18 -26.47 -21.85
N ASN A 251 22.06 -25.52 -21.48
CA ASN A 251 21.86 -24.67 -20.31
C ASN A 251 20.75 -23.62 -20.53
N PRO A 252 19.59 -23.71 -19.84
CA PRO A 252 18.51 -22.73 -19.97
C PRO A 252 18.90 -21.32 -19.49
N VAL A 253 19.97 -21.17 -18.71
CA VAL A 253 20.50 -19.88 -18.27
C VAL A 253 21.11 -19.12 -19.43
N GLU A 254 21.92 -19.76 -20.28
CA GLU A 254 22.58 -19.09 -21.41
C GLU A 254 21.57 -18.55 -22.42
N ALA A 255 20.48 -19.29 -22.68
CA ALA A 255 19.38 -18.82 -23.52
C ALA A 255 18.68 -17.58 -22.94
N LEU A 256 18.56 -17.49 -21.61
CA LEU A 256 17.97 -16.34 -20.91
C LEU A 256 18.90 -15.12 -20.94
N VAL A 257 20.19 -15.31 -20.69
CA VAL A 257 21.22 -14.27 -20.76
C VAL A 257 21.28 -13.65 -22.15
N ARG A 258 21.25 -14.46 -23.22
CA ARG A 258 21.26 -13.94 -24.61
C ARG A 258 20.07 -13.01 -24.92
N LYS A 259 18.93 -13.16 -24.22
CA LYS A 259 17.78 -12.26 -24.36
C LYS A 259 18.01 -10.96 -23.60
N TRP A 260 18.49 -11.03 -22.37
CA TRP A 260 18.91 -9.87 -21.57
C TRP A 260 20.00 -9.02 -22.24
N GLU A 261 20.82 -9.63 -23.10
CA GLU A 261 21.85 -8.89 -23.84
C GLU A 261 21.32 -8.18 -25.10
N ILE A 262 20.06 -8.42 -25.52
CA ILE A 262 19.51 -7.82 -26.75
C ILE A 262 19.69 -6.30 -26.78
N PRO A 263 19.33 -5.53 -25.74
CA PRO A 263 19.44 -4.08 -25.77
C PRO A 263 20.89 -3.60 -25.83
N TYR A 264 21.81 -4.27 -25.13
CA TYR A 264 23.24 -3.96 -25.15
C TYR A 264 23.86 -4.22 -26.53
N ARG A 265 23.48 -5.31 -27.21
CA ARG A 265 23.94 -5.57 -28.60
C ARG A 265 23.41 -4.52 -29.58
N ILE A 266 22.18 -4.05 -29.39
CA ILE A 266 21.59 -2.99 -30.22
C ILE A 266 22.33 -1.67 -29.95
N ALA A 267 22.54 -1.30 -28.69
CA ALA A 267 23.30 -0.12 -28.30
C ALA A 267 24.73 -0.13 -28.90
N LYS A 268 25.44 -1.26 -28.83
CA LYS A 268 26.76 -1.45 -29.47
C LYS A 268 26.73 -1.23 -30.99
N ARG A 269 25.66 -1.64 -31.67
CA ARG A 269 25.50 -1.42 -33.12
C ARG A 269 25.19 0.03 -33.46
N MET A 270 24.42 0.71 -32.60
CA MET A 270 24.09 2.13 -32.78
C MET A 270 25.30 3.04 -32.53
N GLN A 271 26.25 2.61 -31.69
CA GLN A 271 27.44 3.36 -31.32
C GLN A 271 28.72 2.55 -31.65
N PRO A 272 29.04 2.35 -32.94
CA PRO A 272 30.19 1.55 -33.36
C PRO A 272 31.51 2.20 -32.92
N GLY A 273 32.26 1.55 -32.02
CA GLY A 273 33.50 2.07 -31.46
C GLY A 273 33.71 1.68 -29.99
N HIS A 274 34.20 2.62 -29.17
CA HIS A 274 34.35 2.41 -27.72
C HIS A 274 32.98 2.46 -27.03
N PHE A 275 32.44 1.27 -26.72
CA PHE A 275 31.17 1.12 -26.01
C PHE A 275 31.43 0.89 -24.52
N ALA A 276 31.33 1.97 -23.74
CA ALA A 276 31.49 1.97 -22.28
C ALA A 276 30.31 2.69 -21.61
N PRO A 277 29.08 2.16 -21.73
CA PRO A 277 27.87 2.90 -21.39
C PRO A 277 27.77 3.16 -19.89
N ARG A 278 27.19 4.30 -19.55
CA ARG A 278 26.67 4.59 -18.21
C ARG A 278 25.23 4.08 -18.12
N VAL A 279 24.98 3.12 -17.24
CA VAL A 279 23.71 2.39 -17.16
C VAL A 279 22.97 2.72 -15.87
N LEU A 280 21.69 3.06 -15.97
CA LEU A 280 20.77 3.12 -14.83
C LEU A 280 19.89 1.88 -14.86
N VAL A 281 19.84 1.13 -13.77
CA VAL A 281 18.94 -0.02 -13.58
C VAL A 281 17.94 0.31 -12.47
N LEU A 282 16.65 0.32 -12.81
CA LEU A 282 15.55 0.52 -11.88
C LEU A 282 14.92 -0.84 -11.53
N GLY A 283 14.77 -1.14 -10.24
CA GLY A 283 14.34 -2.45 -9.76
C GLY A 283 15.46 -3.47 -9.90
N ALA A 284 16.66 -3.12 -9.45
CA ALA A 284 17.86 -3.92 -9.68
C ALA A 284 17.85 -5.29 -8.96
N GLY A 285 17.00 -5.46 -7.94
CA GLY A 285 16.81 -6.74 -7.26
C GLY A 285 18.11 -7.27 -6.66
N THR A 286 18.39 -8.57 -6.85
CA THR A 286 19.66 -9.19 -6.47
C THR A 286 20.81 -8.94 -7.45
N GLY A 287 20.58 -8.18 -8.53
CA GLY A 287 21.64 -7.64 -9.38
C GLY A 287 21.89 -8.33 -10.73
N ASN A 288 20.96 -9.16 -11.24
CA ASN A 288 21.14 -9.81 -12.55
C ASN A 288 21.32 -8.78 -13.68
N ASP A 289 20.48 -7.75 -13.74
CA ASP A 289 20.59 -6.69 -14.75
C ASP A 289 21.90 -5.88 -14.63
N VAL A 290 22.38 -5.71 -13.39
CA VAL A 290 23.67 -5.07 -13.10
C VAL A 290 24.82 -5.94 -13.62
N GLU A 291 24.78 -7.25 -13.37
CA GLU A 291 25.80 -8.17 -13.88
C GLU A 291 25.82 -8.21 -15.41
N VAL A 292 24.65 -8.23 -16.06
CA VAL A 292 24.54 -8.15 -17.52
C VAL A 292 25.15 -6.84 -18.04
N ALA A 293 24.89 -5.71 -17.38
CA ALA A 293 25.48 -4.42 -17.75
C ALA A 293 27.01 -4.44 -17.67
N LEU A 294 27.55 -4.95 -16.56
CA LEU A 294 29.01 -5.06 -16.34
C LEU A 294 29.68 -5.97 -17.36
N ARG A 295 29.09 -7.15 -17.64
CA ARG A 295 29.57 -8.09 -18.68
C ARG A 295 29.51 -7.48 -20.08
N ASN A 296 28.62 -6.51 -20.31
CA ASN A 296 28.53 -5.80 -21.58
C ASN A 296 29.42 -4.56 -21.70
N GLY A 297 30.28 -4.30 -20.72
CA GLY A 297 31.29 -3.24 -20.76
C GLY A 297 30.86 -1.92 -20.14
N ALA A 298 29.80 -1.91 -19.31
CA ALA A 298 29.39 -0.68 -18.61
C ALA A 298 30.56 -0.07 -17.82
N SER A 299 30.72 1.26 -17.96
CA SER A 299 31.73 2.04 -17.25
C SER A 299 31.26 2.40 -15.83
N GLU A 300 29.96 2.62 -15.67
CA GLU A 300 29.28 2.87 -14.41
C GLU A 300 27.88 2.26 -14.48
N VAL A 301 27.43 1.64 -13.39
CA VAL A 301 26.06 1.17 -13.22
C VAL A 301 25.47 1.76 -11.96
N VAL A 302 24.40 2.54 -12.09
CA VAL A 302 23.58 2.97 -10.96
C VAL A 302 22.44 1.99 -10.81
N ALA A 303 22.37 1.31 -9.67
CA ALA A 303 21.39 0.26 -9.41
C ALA A 303 20.42 0.72 -8.30
N VAL A 304 19.16 0.93 -8.64
CA VAL A 304 18.12 1.41 -7.72
C VAL A 304 17.23 0.25 -7.31
N GLU A 305 17.17 -0.03 -6.02
CA GLU A 305 16.33 -1.07 -5.41
C GLU A 305 15.64 -0.51 -4.17
N ILE A 306 14.35 -0.77 -4.00
CA ILE A 306 13.59 -0.20 -2.88
C ILE A 306 13.82 -0.98 -1.57
N ASP A 307 14.05 -2.30 -1.65
CA ASP A 307 14.23 -3.17 -0.50
C ASP A 307 15.72 -3.37 -0.14
N PRO A 308 16.20 -2.82 0.99
CA PRO A 308 17.60 -2.96 1.40
C PRO A 308 18.01 -4.40 1.69
N ALA A 309 17.09 -5.30 2.09
CA ALA A 309 17.43 -6.70 2.34
C ALA A 309 17.73 -7.44 1.03
N ILE A 310 17.00 -7.14 -0.04
CA ILE A 310 17.25 -7.72 -1.37
C ILE A 310 18.59 -7.27 -1.92
N LEU A 311 18.90 -5.97 -1.79
CA LEU A 311 20.20 -5.42 -2.19
C LEU A 311 21.35 -6.08 -1.41
N GLU A 312 21.18 -6.30 -0.10
CA GLU A 312 22.19 -6.98 0.72
C GLU A 312 22.39 -8.45 0.31
N LEU A 313 21.32 -9.16 -0.07
CA LEU A 313 21.43 -10.52 -0.65
C LEU A 313 22.26 -10.49 -1.94
N GLY A 314 22.03 -9.51 -2.82
CA GLY A 314 22.84 -9.34 -4.03
C GLY A 314 24.31 -9.03 -3.75
N ARG A 315 24.59 -8.32 -2.65
CA ARG A 315 25.95 -7.92 -2.26
C ARG A 315 26.74 -9.09 -1.65
N THR A 316 26.07 -9.96 -0.92
CA THR A 316 26.71 -10.98 -0.08
C THR A 316 26.57 -12.40 -0.61
N LEU A 317 25.42 -12.75 -1.20
CA LEU A 317 25.03 -14.13 -1.54
C LEU A 317 24.78 -14.39 -3.03
N ALA A 318 24.49 -13.36 -3.84
CA ALA A 318 24.37 -13.57 -5.29
C ALA A 318 25.72 -14.06 -5.86
N PRO A 319 25.73 -15.03 -6.80
CA PRO A 319 26.96 -15.65 -7.30
C PRO A 319 28.00 -14.66 -7.82
N GLY A 320 27.59 -13.74 -8.71
CA GLY A 320 28.47 -12.73 -9.29
C GLY A 320 28.76 -11.52 -8.39
N LYS A 321 28.09 -11.42 -7.22
CA LYS A 321 28.16 -10.29 -6.27
C LYS A 321 28.27 -8.92 -6.95
N PRO A 322 27.37 -8.58 -7.89
CA PRO A 322 27.55 -7.43 -8.78
C PRO A 322 27.65 -6.10 -8.01
N TYR A 323 26.99 -5.98 -6.86
CA TYR A 323 27.06 -4.79 -6.01
C TYR A 323 28.41 -4.57 -5.31
N ALA A 324 29.35 -5.51 -5.39
CA ALA A 324 30.71 -5.35 -4.88
C ALA A 324 31.69 -4.77 -5.93
N ASP A 325 31.29 -4.70 -7.21
CA ASP A 325 32.12 -4.11 -8.27
C ASP A 325 32.23 -2.58 -8.08
N PRO A 326 33.43 -1.98 -8.13
CA PRO A 326 33.61 -0.54 -7.90
C PRO A 326 32.91 0.35 -8.93
N ARG A 327 32.49 -0.19 -10.08
CA ARG A 327 31.70 0.53 -11.08
C ARG A 327 30.22 0.64 -10.71
N VAL A 328 29.78 -0.04 -9.66
CA VAL A 328 28.37 -0.10 -9.27
C VAL A 328 28.08 0.83 -8.10
N ARG A 329 27.13 1.76 -8.31
CA ARG A 329 26.54 2.58 -7.26
C ARG A 329 25.14 2.06 -6.94
N ALA A 330 25.03 1.28 -5.86
CA ALA A 330 23.74 0.80 -5.37
C ALA A 330 23.02 1.89 -4.54
N VAL A 331 21.74 2.13 -4.82
CA VAL A 331 20.93 3.17 -4.20
C VAL A 331 19.63 2.56 -3.69
N VAL A 332 19.34 2.77 -2.40
CA VAL A 332 18.06 2.36 -1.81
C VAL A 332 17.05 3.50 -1.96
N ASP A 333 16.22 3.44 -3.00
CA ASP A 333 15.19 4.45 -3.28
C ASP A 333 14.02 3.86 -4.08
N ASP A 334 12.89 4.57 -4.09
CA ASP A 334 11.78 4.32 -4.99
C ASP A 334 12.15 4.75 -6.42
N ALA A 335 11.94 3.87 -7.40
CA ALA A 335 12.36 4.11 -8.78
C ALA A 335 11.72 5.38 -9.40
N ARG A 336 10.45 5.65 -9.07
CA ARG A 336 9.73 6.84 -9.56
C ARG A 336 10.31 8.11 -8.94
N HIS A 337 10.58 8.10 -7.64
CA HIS A 337 11.24 9.19 -6.95
C HIS A 337 12.63 9.47 -7.50
N PHE A 338 13.44 8.41 -7.69
CA PHE A 338 14.80 8.50 -8.23
C PHE A 338 14.83 9.11 -9.64
N LEU A 339 13.98 8.64 -10.56
CA LEU A 339 13.89 9.17 -11.92
C LEU A 339 13.67 10.68 -11.97
N ARG A 340 12.89 11.21 -11.03
CA ARG A 340 12.58 12.64 -10.96
C ARG A 340 13.70 13.46 -10.32
N SER A 341 14.37 12.91 -9.30
CA SER A 341 15.42 13.61 -8.55
C SER A 341 16.80 13.53 -9.22
N GLU A 342 17.01 12.58 -10.13
CA GLU A 342 18.28 12.38 -10.81
C GLU A 342 18.54 13.47 -11.88
N GLU A 343 19.76 13.98 -11.88
CA GLU A 343 20.22 15.04 -12.79
C GLU A 343 21.19 14.51 -13.85
N GLY A 344 21.70 13.29 -13.66
CA GLY A 344 22.63 12.62 -14.55
C GLY A 344 22.10 12.39 -15.97
N ARG A 345 23.01 11.91 -16.83
CA ARG A 345 22.69 11.37 -18.15
C ARG A 345 23.17 9.92 -18.24
N TYR A 346 22.36 9.07 -18.88
CA TYR A 346 22.61 7.64 -19.01
C TYR A 346 22.50 7.20 -20.47
N ASP A 347 23.41 6.34 -20.90
CA ASP A 347 23.37 5.74 -22.24
C ASP A 347 22.33 4.62 -22.31
N LEU A 348 22.07 3.94 -21.19
CA LEU A 348 20.95 3.02 -21.05
C LEU A 348 20.20 3.30 -19.75
N VAL A 349 18.87 3.42 -19.84
CA VAL A 349 17.97 3.40 -18.69
C VAL A 349 17.13 2.13 -18.77
N VAL A 350 17.37 1.20 -17.85
CA VAL A 350 16.81 -0.14 -17.82
C VAL A 350 15.76 -0.23 -16.71
N PHE A 351 14.51 -0.49 -17.10
CA PHE A 351 13.43 -0.84 -16.21
C PHE A 351 13.47 -2.37 -16.05
N GLY A 352 14.10 -2.82 -14.97
CA GLY A 352 14.48 -4.22 -14.69
C GLY A 352 13.34 -5.06 -14.11
N THR A 353 12.22 -5.17 -14.83
CA THR A 353 11.05 -5.96 -14.37
C THR A 353 10.59 -5.52 -12.98
N LEU A 354 10.18 -4.25 -12.86
CA LEU A 354 9.66 -3.66 -11.63
C LEU A 354 8.28 -4.23 -11.22
N ASP A 355 7.88 -5.40 -11.71
CA ASP A 355 6.57 -5.99 -11.46
C ASP A 355 6.41 -6.43 -9.99
N SER A 356 5.65 -5.66 -9.20
CA SER A 356 5.33 -6.13 -7.86
C SER A 356 4.20 -7.16 -7.92
N GLN A 357 4.50 -8.38 -7.49
CA GLN A 357 3.50 -9.42 -7.23
C GLN A 357 2.65 -9.11 -5.98
N THR A 358 2.91 -7.99 -5.31
CA THR A 358 2.36 -7.57 -4.04
C THR A 358 1.79 -6.15 -4.16
N LEU A 359 0.56 -5.93 -3.71
CA LEU A 359 -0.01 -4.58 -3.63
C LEU A 359 0.76 -3.70 -2.62
N LEU A 360 0.60 -2.39 -2.73
CA LEU A 360 1.19 -1.46 -1.77
C LEU A 360 0.65 -1.64 -0.37
N GLN A 361 1.57 -1.50 0.59
CA GLN A 361 1.20 -1.44 2.00
C GLN A 361 0.58 -0.09 2.29
N HIS A 362 -0.67 -0.14 2.79
CA HIS A 362 -1.52 0.97 3.24
C HIS A 362 -2.38 1.63 2.15
N GLN A 363 -3.68 1.34 2.26
CA GLN A 363 -4.83 2.18 1.89
C GLN A 363 -5.12 2.48 0.42
N ALA A 364 -4.18 2.30 -0.50
CA ALA A 364 -4.43 2.49 -1.93
C ALA A 364 -4.34 1.17 -2.70
N ASN A 365 -5.26 0.96 -3.65
CA ASN A 365 -5.19 -0.16 -4.61
C ASN A 365 -4.05 -0.05 -5.63
N LEU A 366 -3.05 0.76 -5.33
CA LEU A 366 -1.86 0.93 -6.13
C LEU A 366 -0.88 -0.21 -5.81
N ARG A 367 -0.12 -0.60 -6.82
CA ARG A 367 1.03 -1.51 -6.69
C ARG A 367 2.32 -0.69 -6.76
N LEU A 368 3.44 -1.22 -6.28
CA LEU A 368 4.72 -0.50 -6.36
C LEU A 368 5.05 -0.09 -7.80
N GLU A 369 4.67 -0.90 -8.78
CA GLU A 369 4.91 -0.60 -10.20
C GLU A 369 3.97 0.45 -10.80
N SER A 370 2.86 0.79 -10.13
CA SER A 370 1.78 1.56 -10.76
C SER A 370 2.28 2.90 -11.28
N TYR A 371 3.11 3.60 -10.51
CA TYR A 371 3.68 4.89 -10.93
C TYR A 371 4.93 4.79 -11.79
N VAL A 372 5.54 3.62 -11.91
CA VAL A 372 6.78 3.45 -12.69
C VAL A 372 6.47 3.23 -14.17
N TYR A 373 5.32 2.63 -14.49
CA TYR A 373 4.84 2.45 -15.86
C TYR A 373 3.76 3.48 -16.21
N THR A 374 4.04 4.77 -16.03
CA THR A 374 3.18 5.88 -16.49
C THR A 374 3.86 6.70 -17.57
N THR A 375 3.07 7.42 -18.37
CA THR A 375 3.59 8.36 -19.38
C THR A 375 4.56 9.35 -18.75
N GLU A 376 4.23 9.91 -17.58
CA GLU A 376 5.03 10.87 -16.85
C GLU A 376 6.34 10.27 -16.32
N ALA A 377 6.34 9.00 -15.88
CA ALA A 377 7.56 8.29 -15.51
C ALA A 377 8.51 8.08 -16.67
N LEU A 378 7.97 7.76 -17.84
CA LEU A 378 8.77 7.57 -19.04
C LEU A 378 9.28 8.90 -19.61
N LEU A 379 8.55 10.01 -19.42
CA LEU A 379 9.05 11.36 -19.69
C LEU A 379 10.20 11.75 -18.77
N ASP A 380 10.12 11.41 -17.47
CA ASP A 380 11.24 11.63 -16.54
C ASP A 380 12.46 10.77 -16.91
N ALA A 381 12.25 9.53 -17.35
CA ALA A 381 13.32 8.69 -17.88
C ALA A 381 13.93 9.27 -19.17
N ARG A 382 13.11 9.82 -20.07
CA ARG A 382 13.57 10.50 -21.29
C ARG A 382 14.45 11.72 -20.97
N ARG A 383 14.10 12.50 -19.95
CA ARG A 383 14.84 13.70 -19.52
C ARG A 383 16.29 13.40 -19.13
N ILE A 384 16.53 12.24 -18.50
CA ILE A 384 17.85 11.81 -18.04
C ILE A 384 18.57 10.88 -19.05
N LEU A 385 17.98 10.65 -20.23
CA LEU A 385 18.59 9.85 -21.27
C LEU A 385 19.65 10.67 -22.02
N ALA A 386 20.79 10.07 -22.33
CA ALA A 386 21.76 10.66 -23.25
C ALA A 386 21.13 10.80 -24.65
N ARG A 387 21.69 11.70 -25.49
CA ARG A 387 21.17 11.97 -26.84
C ARG A 387 21.06 10.71 -27.70
N ASP A 388 22.08 9.86 -27.62
CA ASP A 388 22.15 8.58 -28.34
C ASP A 388 21.79 7.38 -27.47
N GLY A 389 21.19 7.64 -26.30
CA GLY A 389 20.86 6.62 -25.31
C GLY A 389 19.58 5.84 -25.63
N LEU A 390 19.40 4.72 -24.93
CA LEU A 390 18.25 3.83 -25.05
C LEU A 390 17.52 3.67 -23.72
N LEU A 391 16.20 3.85 -23.77
CA LEU A 391 15.30 3.30 -22.77
C LEU A 391 15.07 1.82 -23.07
N VAL A 392 15.15 1.00 -22.03
CA VAL A 392 14.89 -0.44 -22.08
C VAL A 392 13.82 -0.78 -21.05
N VAL A 393 12.72 -1.37 -21.49
CA VAL A 393 11.69 -1.92 -20.61
C VAL A 393 11.67 -3.43 -20.73
N TYR A 394 12.05 -4.09 -19.65
CA TYR A 394 11.90 -5.53 -19.48
C TYR A 394 10.58 -5.83 -18.77
N TYR A 395 9.79 -6.74 -19.36
CA TYR A 395 8.57 -7.22 -18.73
C TYR A 395 8.29 -8.68 -19.09
N SER A 396 7.52 -9.37 -18.25
CA SER A 396 6.98 -10.71 -18.53
C SER A 396 5.46 -10.60 -18.69
N VAL A 397 4.99 -10.58 -19.93
CA VAL A 397 3.59 -10.35 -20.28
C VAL A 397 2.87 -11.67 -20.55
N PHE A 398 1.82 -11.94 -19.77
CA PHE A 398 0.98 -13.15 -19.92
C PHE A 398 -0.35 -12.91 -20.63
N LYS A 399 -0.67 -11.66 -20.97
CA LYS A 399 -1.95 -11.26 -21.57
C LYS A 399 -1.73 -10.41 -22.84
N PRO A 400 -2.41 -10.71 -23.96
CA PRO A 400 -2.27 -9.95 -25.21
C PRO A 400 -2.41 -8.41 -25.06
N TRP A 401 -3.47 -7.94 -24.39
CA TRP A 401 -3.71 -6.50 -24.22
C TRP A 401 -2.62 -5.75 -23.42
N LEU A 402 -1.84 -6.47 -22.59
CA LEU A 402 -0.82 -5.84 -21.75
C LEU A 402 0.43 -5.47 -22.57
N TRP A 403 0.70 -6.18 -23.67
CA TRP A 403 1.73 -5.77 -24.63
C TRP A 403 1.39 -4.41 -25.24
N ASP A 404 0.16 -4.28 -25.73
CA ASP A 404 -0.33 -3.07 -26.37
C ASP A 404 -0.34 -1.91 -25.39
N ARG A 405 -0.73 -2.15 -24.14
CA ARG A 405 -0.65 -1.12 -23.09
C ARG A 405 0.77 -0.62 -22.84
N LEU A 406 1.71 -1.53 -22.55
CA LEU A 406 3.08 -1.12 -22.23
C LEU A 406 3.68 -0.34 -23.42
N LEU A 407 3.43 -0.82 -24.65
CA LEU A 407 3.86 -0.12 -25.85
C LEU A 407 3.18 1.24 -26.02
N ALA A 408 1.86 1.34 -25.78
CA ALA A 408 1.12 2.59 -25.85
C ALA A 408 1.65 3.63 -24.84
N THR A 409 1.93 3.21 -23.60
CA THR A 409 2.52 4.08 -22.57
C THR A 409 3.93 4.51 -22.92
N VAL A 410 4.77 3.65 -23.51
CA VAL A 410 6.10 4.08 -23.98
C VAL A 410 5.99 5.04 -25.17
N ARG A 411 5.06 4.78 -26.09
CA ARG A 411 4.80 5.65 -27.25
C ARG A 411 4.24 7.02 -26.86
N SER A 412 3.47 7.15 -25.78
CA SER A 412 2.99 8.46 -25.33
C SER A 412 4.13 9.38 -24.87
N ALA A 413 5.25 8.83 -24.40
CA ALA A 413 6.43 9.60 -23.97
C ALA A 413 7.51 9.77 -25.07
N PHE A 414 7.71 8.75 -25.92
CA PHE A 414 8.77 8.70 -26.93
C PHE A 414 8.27 8.80 -28.38
N GLY A 415 6.96 8.87 -28.61
CA GLY A 415 6.38 8.87 -29.94
C GLY A 415 6.57 7.53 -30.67
N VAL A 416 6.69 7.59 -32.00
CA VAL A 416 6.87 6.38 -32.85
C VAL A 416 8.26 5.75 -32.75
N SER A 417 9.20 6.40 -32.04
CA SER A 417 10.57 5.91 -31.82
C SER A 417 10.61 4.85 -30.72
N THR A 418 9.87 3.76 -30.97
CA THR A 418 9.76 2.59 -30.11
C THR A 418 9.93 1.31 -30.92
N ARG A 419 10.48 0.26 -30.30
CA ARG A 419 10.62 -1.08 -30.90
C ARG A 419 10.20 -2.13 -29.87
N LEU A 420 9.23 -2.96 -30.25
CA LEU A 420 8.78 -4.09 -29.46
C LEU A 420 9.43 -5.37 -29.96
N TYR A 421 10.19 -6.03 -29.09
CA TYR A 421 10.75 -7.36 -29.32
C TYR A 421 9.99 -8.37 -28.47
N ARG A 422 9.45 -9.39 -29.13
CA ARG A 422 8.74 -10.51 -28.50
C ARG A 422 9.54 -11.78 -28.73
N THR A 423 9.60 -12.64 -27.74
CA THR A 423 10.15 -14.00 -27.89
C THR A 423 9.03 -15.03 -27.72
N GLU A 424 9.12 -16.14 -28.46
CA GLU A 424 8.15 -17.25 -28.40
C GLU A 424 8.23 -18.02 -27.07
N ASP A 425 9.33 -17.87 -26.34
CA ASP A 425 9.51 -18.48 -25.03
C ASP A 425 8.76 -17.67 -23.96
N GLN A 426 7.79 -18.33 -23.31
CA GLN A 426 6.93 -17.76 -22.27
C GLN A 426 7.62 -17.59 -20.90
N ARG A 427 8.93 -17.84 -20.80
CA ARG A 427 9.73 -17.58 -19.59
C ARG A 427 10.04 -16.07 -19.45
N LEU A 428 10.82 -15.72 -18.42
CA LEU A 428 11.23 -14.35 -18.13
C LEU A 428 11.76 -13.60 -19.38
N PHE A 429 11.45 -12.30 -19.46
CA PHE A 429 11.78 -11.41 -20.59
C PHE A 429 11.13 -11.82 -21.90
N ASN A 430 9.87 -12.22 -21.85
CA ASN A 430 9.14 -12.46 -23.09
C ASN A 430 8.86 -11.16 -23.87
N THR A 431 8.93 -10.01 -23.20
CA THR A 431 8.76 -8.66 -23.74
C THR A 431 9.94 -7.75 -23.45
N ILE A 432 10.45 -7.12 -24.51
CA ILE A 432 11.45 -6.06 -24.44
C ILE A 432 10.94 -4.90 -25.29
N ILE A 433 10.77 -3.74 -24.67
CA ILE A 433 10.45 -2.50 -25.39
C ILE A 433 11.69 -1.60 -25.34
N LEU A 434 12.14 -1.18 -26.52
CA LEU A 434 13.17 -0.16 -26.65
C LEU A 434 12.54 1.16 -27.07
N ALA A 435 13.04 2.26 -26.52
CA ALA A 435 12.73 3.59 -27.01
C ALA A 435 13.97 4.46 -27.02
N ALA A 436 14.00 5.43 -27.92
CA ALA A 436 15.08 6.40 -28.04
C ALA A 436 14.48 7.77 -28.39
N ASP A 437 15.30 8.81 -28.31
CA ASP A 437 14.86 10.12 -28.79
C ASP A 437 14.44 10.05 -30.27
N PRO A 438 13.34 10.71 -30.68
CA PRO A 438 12.89 10.75 -32.07
C PRO A 438 13.94 11.19 -33.08
N GLU A 439 14.92 12.00 -32.66
CA GLU A 439 16.01 12.47 -33.52
C GLU A 439 17.18 11.47 -33.63
N ASN A 440 17.13 10.33 -32.93
CA ASN A 440 18.19 9.32 -32.97
C ASN A 440 18.17 8.55 -34.30
N ALA A 441 19.01 8.98 -35.25
CA ALA A 441 19.10 8.40 -36.58
C ALA A 441 19.50 6.91 -36.58
N ALA A 442 20.38 6.50 -35.67
CA ALA A 442 20.81 5.11 -35.55
C ALA A 442 19.67 4.20 -35.09
N PHE A 443 18.82 4.68 -34.18
CA PHE A 443 17.61 3.98 -33.74
C PHE A 443 16.55 3.94 -34.84
N ALA A 444 16.37 5.05 -35.58
CA ALA A 444 15.43 5.13 -36.69
C ALA A 444 15.75 4.13 -37.80
N ALA A 445 17.04 3.83 -38.02
CA ALA A 445 17.50 2.83 -38.98
C ALA A 445 17.24 1.37 -38.56
N LEU A 446 16.85 1.12 -37.30
CA LEU A 446 16.46 -0.23 -36.86
C LEU A 446 15.14 -0.65 -37.52
N PRO A 447 14.97 -1.93 -37.90
CA PRO A 447 13.71 -2.44 -38.47
C PRO A 447 12.51 -2.02 -37.63
N GLU A 448 11.41 -1.66 -38.27
CA GLU A 448 10.20 -1.25 -37.56
C GLU A 448 9.75 -2.32 -36.57
N GLY A 449 9.31 -1.87 -35.39
CA GLY A 449 8.78 -2.75 -34.37
C GLY A 449 7.39 -3.25 -34.74
N ILE A 450 6.89 -4.22 -33.97
CA ILE A 450 5.53 -4.73 -34.12
C ILE A 450 4.53 -3.57 -33.88
N PRO A 451 3.56 -3.34 -34.77
CA PRO A 451 2.54 -2.30 -34.58
C PRO A 451 1.61 -2.65 -33.40
N LEU A 452 0.90 -1.64 -32.89
CA LEU A 452 -0.16 -1.87 -31.90
C LEU A 452 -1.26 -2.71 -32.56
N ALA A 453 -1.66 -3.80 -31.90
CA ALA A 453 -2.72 -4.68 -32.40
C ALA A 453 -4.10 -4.23 -31.91
N GLU A 454 -4.17 -3.68 -30.70
CA GLU A 454 -5.37 -3.12 -30.08
C GLU A 454 -5.15 -1.66 -29.66
N GLU A 455 -6.17 -0.81 -29.80
CA GLU A 455 -6.17 0.54 -29.22
C GLU A 455 -6.39 0.46 -27.70
N VAL A 456 -5.35 0.04 -26.96
CA VAL A 456 -5.34 0.09 -25.50
C VAL A 456 -4.76 1.44 -25.05
N GLY A 457 -5.48 2.15 -24.19
CA GLY A 457 -5.03 3.43 -23.65
C GLY A 457 -3.74 3.32 -22.82
N ALA A 458 -2.90 4.35 -22.92
CA ALA A 458 -1.71 4.52 -22.09
C ALA A 458 -2.08 4.79 -20.63
N THR A 459 -1.21 4.37 -19.71
CA THR A 459 -1.28 4.70 -18.28
C THR A 459 -0.68 6.06 -17.99
N THR A 460 -1.25 6.75 -17.01
CA THR A 460 -0.85 8.10 -16.56
C THR A 460 -0.75 8.14 -15.04
N ASP A 461 -0.15 9.19 -14.48
CA ASP A 461 -0.14 9.39 -13.03
C ASP A 461 -1.56 9.55 -12.44
N ASP A 462 -2.56 9.93 -13.24
CA ASP A 462 -3.97 9.97 -12.83
C ASP A 462 -4.66 8.58 -12.89
N TRP A 463 -4.27 7.75 -13.86
CA TRP A 463 -4.76 6.39 -14.02
C TRP A 463 -3.59 5.41 -14.19
N PRO A 464 -2.91 5.03 -13.08
CA PRO A 464 -1.68 4.24 -13.10
C PRO A 464 -1.91 2.72 -13.07
N PHE A 465 -3.10 2.26 -13.46
CA PHE A 465 -3.54 0.87 -13.30
C PHE A 465 -3.09 -0.02 -14.48
N VAL A 466 -1.78 -0.22 -14.63
CA VAL A 466 -1.18 -1.01 -15.73
C VAL A 466 -1.79 -2.41 -15.84
N TYR A 467 -2.25 -2.98 -14.74
CA TYR A 467 -2.83 -4.32 -14.64
C TYR A 467 -4.32 -4.43 -15.05
N LEU A 468 -5.02 -3.35 -15.44
CA LEU A 468 -6.46 -3.39 -15.80
C LEU A 468 -6.73 -3.12 -17.28
N SER A 469 -7.11 -4.07 -18.12
CA SER A 469 -7.30 -3.84 -19.58
C SER A 469 -8.16 -2.62 -19.98
N ARG A 470 -9.10 -2.19 -19.13
CA ARG A 470 -9.90 -0.97 -19.27
C ARG A 470 -10.29 -0.44 -17.88
N PRO A 471 -10.75 0.82 -17.76
CA PRO A 471 -11.35 1.32 -16.52
C PRO A 471 -12.52 0.43 -16.09
N THR A 472 -12.34 -0.34 -15.02
CA THR A 472 -13.34 -1.27 -14.48
C THR A 472 -13.07 -1.56 -13.01
N ILE A 473 -14.10 -1.97 -12.27
CA ILE A 473 -13.93 -2.65 -10.98
C ILE A 473 -14.10 -4.14 -11.25
N ALA A 474 -13.08 -4.93 -10.95
CA ALA A 474 -13.17 -6.37 -11.17
C ALA A 474 -14.30 -7.01 -10.34
N PRO A 475 -15.02 -8.01 -10.88
CA PRO A 475 -16.17 -8.63 -10.20
C PRO A 475 -15.85 -9.13 -8.78
N LEU A 476 -14.62 -9.59 -8.56
CA LEU A 476 -14.11 -10.00 -7.26
C LEU A 476 -14.20 -8.89 -6.20
N TYR A 477 -13.82 -7.66 -6.54
CA TYR A 477 -13.98 -6.51 -5.65
C TYR A 477 -15.47 -6.18 -5.46
N GLY A 478 -16.30 -6.39 -6.49
CA GLY A 478 -17.77 -6.32 -6.39
C GLY A 478 -18.35 -7.22 -5.28
N GLN A 479 -17.86 -8.45 -5.15
CA GLN A 479 -18.28 -9.34 -4.06
C GLN A 479 -17.84 -8.83 -2.68
N LEU A 480 -16.63 -8.26 -2.60
CA LEU A 480 -16.15 -7.61 -1.39
C LEU A 480 -17.01 -6.39 -1.01
N PHE A 481 -17.43 -5.57 -1.98
CA PHE A 481 -18.38 -4.48 -1.75
C PHE A 481 -19.69 -4.98 -1.15
N LEU A 482 -20.28 -6.05 -1.71
CA LEU A 482 -21.51 -6.64 -1.17
C LEU A 482 -21.33 -7.16 0.26
N LEU A 483 -20.18 -7.78 0.56
CA LEU A 483 -19.85 -8.22 1.91
C LEU A 483 -19.78 -7.03 2.88
N VAL A 484 -19.06 -5.97 2.52
CA VAL A 484 -18.93 -4.75 3.34
C VAL A 484 -20.29 -4.08 3.55
N LEU A 485 -21.12 -3.99 2.50
CA LEU A 485 -22.50 -3.48 2.61
C LEU A 485 -23.36 -4.35 3.54
N GLY A 486 -23.22 -5.67 3.47
CA GLY A 486 -23.89 -6.61 4.38
C GLY A 486 -23.46 -6.42 5.84
N LEU A 487 -22.16 -6.25 6.09
CA LEU A 487 -21.61 -5.98 7.42
C LEU A 487 -22.04 -4.61 7.94
N LEU A 488 -22.06 -3.59 7.09
CA LEU A 488 -22.60 -2.27 7.40
C LEU A 488 -24.07 -2.39 7.82
N ALA A 489 -24.91 -3.05 7.01
CA ALA A 489 -26.32 -3.27 7.34
C ALA A 489 -26.48 -4.03 8.66
N ALA A 490 -25.69 -5.07 8.89
CA ALA A 490 -25.69 -5.83 10.15
C ALA A 490 -25.32 -4.95 11.36
N ALA A 491 -24.28 -4.11 11.24
CA ALA A 491 -23.90 -3.16 12.28
C ALA A 491 -25.02 -2.16 12.57
N LEU A 492 -25.68 -1.62 11.54
CA LEU A 492 -26.82 -0.71 11.69
C LEU A 492 -28.04 -1.37 12.34
N LEU A 493 -28.34 -2.62 11.98
CA LEU A 493 -29.43 -3.40 12.58
C LEU A 493 -29.14 -3.72 14.06
N LEU A 494 -27.91 -4.13 14.37
CA LEU A 494 -27.48 -4.39 15.74
C LEU A 494 -27.51 -3.11 16.59
N LEU A 495 -27.11 -1.97 15.99
CA LEU A 495 -27.17 -0.67 16.62
C LEU A 495 -28.61 -0.29 17.00
N ARG A 496 -29.60 -0.53 16.12
CA ARG A 496 -31.02 -0.34 16.44
C ARG A 496 -31.50 -1.21 17.62
N ARG A 497 -30.93 -2.41 17.79
CA ARG A 497 -31.28 -3.33 18.90
C ARG A 497 -30.63 -2.96 20.23
N VAL A 498 -29.36 -2.53 20.21
CA VAL A 498 -28.56 -2.32 21.44
C VAL A 498 -28.74 -0.91 22.01
N SER A 499 -29.14 0.08 21.20
CA SER A 499 -29.41 1.44 21.67
C SER A 499 -30.70 2.01 21.06
N PRO A 500 -31.86 1.37 21.32
CA PRO A 500 -33.15 1.90 20.88
C PRO A 500 -33.36 3.30 21.47
N GLY A 501 -33.61 4.30 20.61
CA GLY A 501 -33.84 5.68 21.01
C GLY A 501 -32.62 6.62 20.95
N ARG A 502 -31.40 6.12 20.70
CA ARG A 502 -30.27 7.00 20.34
C ARG A 502 -30.46 7.46 18.90
N GLY A 503 -30.56 8.77 18.70
CA GLY A 503 -30.75 9.39 17.38
C GLY A 503 -29.67 8.98 16.37
N TRP A 504 -30.06 8.93 15.09
CA TRP A 504 -29.16 8.63 13.97
C TRP A 504 -28.20 9.81 13.73
N CYS A 505 -26.89 9.54 13.67
CA CYS A 505 -25.84 10.54 13.40
C CYS A 505 -25.23 10.35 11.99
N PRO A 506 -25.93 10.75 10.91
CA PRO A 506 -25.44 10.58 9.54
C PRO A 506 -24.19 11.43 9.26
N ASP A 507 -24.09 12.59 9.89
CA ASP A 507 -22.95 13.51 9.80
C ASP A 507 -21.64 12.82 10.19
N LEU A 508 -21.60 12.11 11.33
CA LEU A 508 -20.41 11.41 11.82
C LEU A 508 -20.05 10.19 10.97
N LEU A 509 -21.07 9.49 10.44
CA LEU A 509 -20.86 8.39 9.49
C LEU A 509 -20.16 8.91 8.22
N PHE A 510 -20.73 9.95 7.58
CA PHE A 510 -20.16 10.52 6.35
C PHE A 510 -18.82 11.23 6.59
N LEU A 511 -18.59 11.84 7.76
CA LEU A 511 -17.26 12.34 8.13
C LEU A 511 -16.22 11.21 8.15
N GLY A 512 -16.61 10.01 8.59
CA GLY A 512 -15.74 8.82 8.56
C GLY A 512 -15.47 8.35 7.14
N VAL A 513 -16.52 8.22 6.32
CA VAL A 513 -16.40 7.87 4.88
C VAL A 513 -15.46 8.84 4.17
N GLY A 514 -15.69 10.14 4.38
CA GLY A 514 -14.91 11.21 3.76
C GLY A 514 -13.46 11.21 4.25
N PHE A 515 -13.23 10.96 5.54
CA PHE A 515 -11.89 10.92 6.12
C PHE A 515 -11.02 9.83 5.47
N THR A 516 -11.48 8.59 5.40
CA THR A 516 -10.65 7.51 4.81
C THR A 516 -10.44 7.70 3.30
N LEU A 517 -11.44 8.23 2.57
CA LEU A 517 -11.25 8.58 1.15
C LEU A 517 -10.24 9.72 0.97
N LEU A 518 -10.32 10.75 1.81
CA LEU A 518 -9.41 11.88 1.81
C LEU A 518 -7.98 11.42 2.18
N GLU A 519 -7.85 10.59 3.21
CA GLU A 519 -6.60 10.00 3.66
C GLU A 519 -5.95 9.19 2.54
N ALA A 520 -6.69 8.27 1.92
CA ALA A 520 -6.19 7.48 0.79
C ALA A 520 -5.76 8.38 -0.38
N ALA A 521 -6.59 9.36 -0.76
CA ALA A 521 -6.27 10.29 -1.84
C ALA A 521 -5.04 11.16 -1.53
N ALA A 522 -4.80 11.51 -0.26
CA ALA A 522 -3.63 12.24 0.19
C ALA A 522 -2.37 11.37 0.20
N ILE A 523 -2.45 10.14 0.70
CA ILE A 523 -1.34 9.16 0.69
C ILE A 523 -0.86 8.92 -0.74
N VAL A 524 -1.79 8.69 -1.67
CA VAL A 524 -1.50 8.49 -3.09
C VAL A 524 -0.68 9.65 -3.67
N ARG A 525 -1.09 10.90 -3.40
CA ARG A 525 -0.36 12.09 -3.88
C ARG A 525 1.00 12.25 -3.20
N LEU A 526 1.10 11.95 -1.90
CA LEU A 526 2.36 12.03 -1.16
C LEU A 526 3.35 10.97 -1.64
N ALA A 527 2.90 9.76 -1.91
CA ALA A 527 3.70 8.69 -2.51
C ALA A 527 4.26 9.12 -3.88
N LEU A 528 3.45 9.79 -4.71
CA LEU A 528 3.94 10.34 -5.97
C LEU A 528 5.02 11.41 -5.73
N VAL A 529 4.83 12.33 -4.78
CA VAL A 529 5.73 13.49 -4.56
C VAL A 529 7.03 13.15 -3.83
N PHE A 530 6.98 12.26 -2.85
CA PHE A 530 8.10 11.94 -1.95
C PHE A 530 8.65 10.53 -2.14
N GLY A 531 8.06 9.75 -3.05
CA GLY A 531 8.41 8.35 -3.22
C GLY A 531 7.61 7.46 -2.28
N ASN A 532 7.52 6.19 -2.66
CA ASN A 532 6.64 5.23 -2.00
C ASN A 532 7.37 4.37 -0.99
N THR A 533 8.14 5.04 -0.12
CA THR A 533 8.92 4.35 0.91
C THR A 533 8.10 4.15 2.17
N TRP A 534 8.43 3.11 2.94
CA TRP A 534 7.80 2.85 4.24
C TRP A 534 7.93 4.06 5.19
N THR A 535 9.04 4.80 5.11
CA THR A 535 9.28 6.01 5.90
C THR A 535 8.33 7.13 5.52
N VAL A 536 8.12 7.36 4.22
CA VAL A 536 7.14 8.36 3.76
C VAL A 536 5.76 8.00 4.28
N ASN A 537 5.30 6.77 4.11
CA ASN A 537 3.99 6.32 4.59
C ASN A 537 3.82 6.50 6.11
N ALA A 538 4.84 6.17 6.90
CA ALA A 538 4.84 6.40 8.34
C ALA A 538 4.73 7.89 8.71
N VAL A 539 5.46 8.76 8.02
CA VAL A 539 5.40 10.21 8.21
C VAL A 539 4.03 10.76 7.84
N VAL A 540 3.41 10.28 6.75
CA VAL A 540 2.07 10.71 6.33
C VAL A 540 1.03 10.39 7.41
N VAL A 541 0.97 9.14 7.85
CA VAL A 541 0.02 8.70 8.89
C VAL A 541 0.25 9.48 10.19
N GLY A 542 1.52 9.64 10.60
CA GLY A 542 1.87 10.44 11.76
C GLY A 542 1.45 11.91 11.64
N ALA A 543 1.63 12.53 10.46
CA ALA A 543 1.25 13.90 10.19
C ALA A 543 -0.29 14.08 10.19
N VAL A 544 -1.04 13.13 9.65
CA VAL A 544 -2.51 13.12 9.70
C VAL A 544 -2.99 13.07 11.16
N LEU A 545 -2.47 12.12 11.95
CA LEU A 545 -2.82 12.00 13.37
C LEU A 545 -2.41 13.23 14.19
N ALA A 546 -1.24 13.81 13.92
CA ALA A 546 -0.81 15.06 14.54
C ALA A 546 -1.73 16.23 14.18
N THR A 547 -2.12 16.34 12.90
CA THR A 547 -3.05 17.38 12.41
C THR A 547 -4.42 17.24 13.08
N MET A 548 -4.95 16.02 13.20
CA MET A 548 -6.18 15.73 13.92
C MET A 548 -6.06 16.10 15.41
N SER A 549 -4.91 15.82 16.02
CA SER A 549 -4.65 16.16 17.43
C SER A 549 -4.66 17.67 17.67
N VAL A 550 -4.04 18.45 16.76
CA VAL A 550 -4.05 19.91 16.79
C VAL A 550 -5.47 20.46 16.61
N ALA A 551 -6.24 19.92 15.66
CA ALA A 551 -7.63 20.32 15.44
C ALA A 551 -8.49 20.05 16.69
N ASN A 552 -8.35 18.87 17.30
CA ASN A 552 -9.05 18.52 18.53
C ASN A 552 -8.67 19.43 19.70
N LEU A 553 -7.39 19.74 19.86
CA LEU A 553 -6.91 20.66 20.88
C LEU A 553 -7.48 22.07 20.68
N GLY A 554 -7.53 22.56 19.44
CA GLY A 554 -8.11 23.87 19.12
C GLY A 554 -9.58 24.00 19.53
N VAL A 555 -10.39 22.96 19.29
CA VAL A 555 -11.78 22.91 19.78
C VAL A 555 -11.83 22.81 21.31
N GLN A 556 -10.94 22.01 21.91
CA GLN A 556 -10.88 21.83 23.36
C GLN A 556 -10.49 23.11 24.11
N LEU A 557 -9.64 23.96 23.53
CA LEU A 557 -9.26 25.26 24.07
C LEU A 557 -10.37 26.33 23.96
N GLY A 558 -11.57 25.94 23.51
CA GLY A 558 -12.75 26.83 23.49
C GLY A 558 -12.80 27.77 22.29
N SER A 559 -12.11 27.45 21.20
CA SER A 559 -12.17 28.23 19.97
C SER A 559 -13.60 28.33 19.43
N LYS A 560 -14.04 29.57 19.14
CA LYS A 560 -15.44 29.90 18.76
C LYS A 560 -15.67 29.95 17.25
N VAL A 561 -14.86 29.25 16.45
CA VAL A 561 -15.05 29.22 14.99
C VAL A 561 -16.41 28.63 14.67
N SER A 562 -17.23 29.35 13.90
CA SER A 562 -18.57 28.89 13.57
C SER A 562 -18.50 27.63 12.70
N PRO A 563 -19.41 26.65 12.89
CA PRO A 563 -19.41 25.43 12.08
C PRO A 563 -19.47 25.71 10.57
N GLY A 564 -20.24 26.72 10.15
CA GLY A 564 -20.36 27.11 8.74
C GLY A 564 -19.02 27.51 8.10
N ILE A 565 -18.14 28.20 8.84
CA ILE A 565 -16.80 28.55 8.36
C ILE A 565 -15.95 27.28 8.18
N VAL A 566 -15.98 26.37 9.16
CA VAL A 566 -15.21 25.11 9.11
C VAL A 566 -15.62 24.24 7.92
N TRP A 567 -16.92 24.06 7.71
CA TRP A 567 -17.43 23.31 6.57
C TRP A 567 -17.10 23.99 5.24
N SER A 568 -17.24 25.31 5.14
CA SER A 568 -16.89 26.05 3.92
C SER A 568 -15.39 25.93 3.61
N ALA A 569 -14.53 26.04 4.63
CA ALA A 569 -13.09 25.85 4.52
C ALA A 569 -12.73 24.42 4.08
N LEU A 570 -13.41 23.40 4.62
CA LEU A 570 -13.24 22.01 4.20
C LEU A 570 -13.55 21.83 2.71
N ILE A 571 -14.72 22.31 2.26
CA ILE A 571 -15.13 22.23 0.86
C ILE A 571 -14.13 22.97 -0.04
N LEU A 572 -13.72 24.17 0.33
CA LEU A 572 -12.73 24.94 -0.42
C LEU A 572 -11.38 24.23 -0.48
N ALA A 573 -10.92 23.62 0.62
CA ALA A 573 -9.66 22.89 0.67
C ALA A 573 -9.69 21.63 -0.20
N VAL A 574 -10.82 20.91 -0.25
CA VAL A 574 -11.01 19.76 -1.16
C VAL A 574 -11.03 20.22 -2.62
N LEU A 575 -11.74 21.31 -2.95
CA LEU A 575 -11.75 21.88 -4.30
C LEU A 575 -10.37 22.35 -4.74
N LEU A 576 -9.64 23.02 -3.84
CA LEU A 576 -8.26 23.46 -4.10
C LEU A 576 -7.40 22.26 -4.48
N ASN A 577 -7.49 21.14 -3.75
CA ASN A 577 -6.77 19.92 -4.09
C ASN A 577 -7.17 19.34 -5.46
N TYR A 578 -8.46 19.33 -5.80
CA TYR A 578 -8.93 18.83 -7.10
C TYR A 578 -8.39 19.65 -8.28
N PHE A 579 -8.35 20.98 -8.14
CA PHE A 579 -7.85 21.88 -9.18
C PHE A 579 -6.34 22.08 -9.16
N PHE A 580 -5.64 21.69 -8.08
CA PHE A 580 -4.21 21.91 -7.95
C PHE A 580 -3.41 21.11 -9.00
N PRO A 581 -2.56 21.78 -9.82
CA PRO A 581 -1.74 21.12 -10.82
C PRO A 581 -0.56 20.38 -10.17
N LEU A 582 -0.64 19.05 -10.11
CA LEU A 582 0.40 18.20 -9.50
C LEU A 582 1.77 18.35 -10.19
N ASN A 583 1.80 18.52 -11.51
CA ASN A 583 3.04 18.76 -12.26
C ASN A 583 3.79 20.02 -11.80
N TRP A 584 3.08 21.08 -11.40
CA TRP A 584 3.71 22.27 -10.84
C TRP A 584 4.40 21.97 -9.50
N LEU A 585 3.75 21.18 -8.65
CA LEU A 585 4.32 20.73 -7.38
C LEU A 585 5.60 19.90 -7.59
N LEU A 586 5.57 19.00 -8.58
CA LEU A 586 6.69 18.14 -8.91
C LEU A 586 7.90 18.89 -9.48
N ALA A 587 7.69 20.08 -10.04
CA ALA A 587 8.76 20.94 -10.56
C ALA A 587 9.48 21.74 -9.45
N LEU A 588 8.97 21.76 -8.22
CA LEU A 588 9.61 22.48 -7.11
C LEU A 588 10.82 21.72 -6.54
N PRO A 589 11.84 22.44 -6.01
CA PRO A 589 12.89 21.82 -5.21
C PRO A 589 12.28 21.12 -3.98
N ALA A 590 13.03 20.19 -3.37
CA ALA A 590 12.53 19.33 -2.30
C ALA A 590 11.90 20.11 -1.12
N SER A 591 12.51 21.23 -0.71
CA SER A 591 11.97 22.09 0.35
C SER A 591 10.65 22.76 -0.05
N GLY A 592 10.54 23.23 -1.29
CA GLY A 592 9.31 23.81 -1.85
C GLY A 592 8.17 22.79 -1.92
N ARG A 593 8.48 21.54 -2.29
CA ARG A 593 7.52 20.43 -2.27
C ARG A 593 6.92 20.23 -0.89
N VAL A 594 7.73 20.17 0.17
CA VAL A 594 7.25 20.01 1.55
C VAL A 594 6.39 21.21 1.97
N LEU A 595 6.88 22.42 1.76
CA LEU A 595 6.20 23.65 2.19
C LEU A 595 4.81 23.83 1.56
N VAL A 596 4.61 23.36 0.32
CA VAL A 596 3.31 23.44 -0.36
C VAL A 596 2.45 22.21 -0.10
N CYS A 597 3.00 21.00 -0.17
CA CYS A 597 2.25 19.75 0.01
C CYS A 597 1.59 19.67 1.39
N VAL A 598 2.32 20.00 2.45
CA VAL A 598 1.85 19.85 3.83
C VAL A 598 0.58 20.68 4.08
N PRO A 599 0.52 22.00 3.80
CA PRO A 599 -0.71 22.75 3.95
C PRO A 599 -1.78 22.34 2.93
N LEU A 600 -1.41 22.04 1.68
CA LEU A 600 -2.37 21.66 0.65
C LEU A 600 -3.16 20.40 1.04
N LEU A 601 -2.47 19.33 1.45
CA LEU A 601 -3.09 18.06 1.82
C LEU A 601 -3.54 18.03 3.29
N GLY A 602 -2.88 18.78 4.17
CA GLY A 602 -3.21 18.87 5.59
C GLY A 602 -4.43 19.74 5.88
N ALA A 603 -4.71 20.78 5.08
CA ALA A 603 -5.86 21.66 5.28
C ALA A 603 -7.22 20.92 5.29
N PRO A 604 -7.56 20.07 4.29
CA PRO A 604 -8.84 19.36 4.33
C PRO A 604 -8.89 18.38 5.52
N VAL A 605 -7.79 17.73 5.88
CA VAL A 605 -7.72 16.84 7.05
C VAL A 605 -7.96 17.62 8.34
N PHE A 606 -7.33 18.79 8.50
CA PHE A 606 -7.51 19.68 9.64
C PHE A 606 -8.97 20.15 9.76
N CYS A 607 -9.57 20.62 8.66
CA CYS A 607 -10.95 21.10 8.67
C CYS A 607 -11.94 19.96 8.94
N ALA A 608 -11.72 18.76 8.38
CA ALA A 608 -12.55 17.59 8.65
C ALA A 608 -12.45 17.13 10.12
N ALA A 609 -11.23 17.11 10.67
CA ALA A 609 -10.99 16.76 12.08
C ALA A 609 -11.62 17.80 13.02
N TRP A 610 -11.53 19.09 12.68
CA TRP A 610 -12.17 20.15 13.44
C TRP A 610 -13.70 20.03 13.43
N ALA A 611 -14.29 19.79 12.25
CA ALA A 611 -15.72 19.54 12.11
C ALA A 611 -16.15 18.32 12.93
N PHE A 612 -15.37 17.23 12.89
CA PHE A 612 -15.59 16.05 13.72
C PHE A 612 -15.57 16.41 15.21
N SER A 613 -14.54 17.09 15.72
CA SER A 613 -14.45 17.46 17.14
C SER A 613 -15.63 18.35 17.59
N GLN A 614 -16.07 19.30 16.76
CA GLN A 614 -17.26 20.13 17.04
C GLN A 614 -18.55 19.31 17.11
N ARG A 615 -18.72 18.29 16.25
CA ARG A 615 -19.90 17.42 16.30
C ARG A 615 -19.80 16.40 17.44
N PHE A 616 -18.61 15.86 17.68
CA PHE A 616 -18.35 14.83 18.68
C PHE A 616 -18.61 15.33 20.10
N VAL A 617 -18.25 16.57 20.42
CA VAL A 617 -18.49 17.13 21.76
C VAL A 617 -19.97 17.26 22.10
N LEU A 618 -20.85 17.37 21.10
CA LEU A 618 -22.31 17.48 21.29
C LEU A 618 -22.97 16.12 21.60
N ARG A 619 -22.26 15.00 21.43
CA ARG A 619 -22.85 13.66 21.53
C ARG A 619 -22.87 13.14 22.97
N GLU A 620 -24.00 12.61 23.40
CA GLU A 620 -24.14 12.04 24.75
C GLU A 620 -23.22 10.82 24.96
N SER A 621 -23.19 9.90 23.97
CA SER A 621 -22.36 8.69 24.02
C SER A 621 -21.14 8.82 23.10
N PRO A 622 -19.91 8.90 23.65
CA PRO A 622 -18.69 8.98 22.84
C PRO A 622 -18.44 7.68 22.05
N GLY A 623 -18.75 6.51 22.64
CA GLY A 623 -18.60 5.22 21.95
C GLY A 623 -19.54 5.07 20.75
N TYR A 624 -20.79 5.53 20.87
CA TYR A 624 -21.72 5.52 19.75
C TYR A 624 -21.26 6.40 18.58
N ALA A 625 -20.86 7.63 18.91
CA ALA A 625 -20.42 8.62 17.93
C ALA A 625 -19.14 8.17 17.19
N LEU A 626 -18.13 7.70 17.93
CA LEU A 626 -16.89 7.18 17.38
C LEU A 626 -17.14 5.89 16.59
N GLY A 627 -18.01 5.01 17.09
CA GLY A 627 -18.35 3.76 16.43
C GLY A 627 -18.96 3.96 15.04
N LEU A 628 -19.94 4.88 14.89
CA LEU A 628 -20.49 5.22 13.58
C LEU A 628 -19.46 5.85 12.65
N ASN A 629 -18.56 6.68 13.17
CA ASN A 629 -17.49 7.28 12.38
C ASN A 629 -16.53 6.21 11.83
N LEU A 630 -16.11 5.24 12.64
CA LEU A 630 -15.25 4.12 12.22
C LEU A 630 -15.93 3.17 11.23
N ILE A 631 -17.23 2.91 11.41
CA ILE A 631 -18.02 2.15 10.42
C ILE A 631 -18.12 2.92 9.09
N GLY A 632 -18.19 4.25 9.14
CA GLY A 632 -18.09 5.10 7.95
C GLY A 632 -16.71 5.01 7.29
N ALA A 633 -15.63 5.06 8.08
CA ALA A 633 -14.26 4.90 7.61
C ALA A 633 -14.04 3.60 6.81
N MET A 634 -14.60 2.48 7.29
CA MET A 634 -14.63 1.21 6.55
C MET A 634 -15.26 1.36 5.15
N ALA A 635 -16.43 2.01 5.05
CA ALA A 635 -17.09 2.23 3.77
C ALA A 635 -16.27 3.15 2.85
N GLY A 636 -15.61 4.17 3.41
CA GLY A 636 -14.67 5.03 2.69
C GLY A 636 -13.49 4.26 2.08
N GLY A 637 -12.86 3.38 2.86
CA GLY A 637 -11.76 2.53 2.36
C GLY A 637 -12.17 1.54 1.27
N THR A 638 -13.46 1.20 1.19
CA THR A 638 -13.99 0.37 0.10
C THR A 638 -14.33 1.22 -1.12
N LEU A 639 -14.85 2.44 -0.93
CA LEU A 639 -15.15 3.37 -2.03
C LEU A 639 -13.89 3.85 -2.77
N GLU A 640 -12.71 3.74 -2.18
CA GLU A 640 -11.44 4.08 -2.84
C GLU A 640 -11.24 3.29 -4.14
N TYR A 641 -11.69 2.03 -4.23
CA TYR A 641 -11.61 1.21 -5.45
C TYR A 641 -12.31 1.82 -6.67
N VAL A 642 -13.21 2.79 -6.47
CA VAL A 642 -13.82 3.56 -7.58
C VAL A 642 -12.75 4.33 -8.38
N SER A 643 -11.57 4.59 -7.80
CA SER A 643 -10.42 5.18 -8.48
C SER A 643 -10.02 4.42 -9.75
N MET A 644 -10.20 3.10 -9.79
CA MET A 644 -9.96 2.26 -10.97
C MET A 644 -10.86 2.61 -12.16
N LEU A 645 -12.06 3.15 -11.90
CA LEU A 645 -13.02 3.57 -12.93
C LEU A 645 -12.80 5.00 -13.39
N ILE A 646 -12.63 5.92 -12.44
CA ILE A 646 -12.72 7.37 -12.69
C ILE A 646 -11.38 8.10 -12.66
N GLY A 647 -10.29 7.42 -12.28
CA GLY A 647 -8.98 8.04 -12.04
C GLY A 647 -8.83 8.60 -10.63
N LEU A 648 -7.58 8.79 -10.20
CA LEU A 648 -7.21 9.21 -8.85
C LEU A 648 -7.60 10.66 -8.56
N ARG A 649 -7.58 11.54 -9.57
CA ARG A 649 -8.00 12.94 -9.42
C ARG A 649 -9.49 13.05 -9.18
N ALA A 650 -10.31 12.26 -9.88
CA ALA A 650 -11.76 12.30 -9.74
C ALA A 650 -12.25 11.78 -8.37
N VAL A 651 -11.44 11.00 -7.64
CA VAL A 651 -11.72 10.63 -6.24
C VAL A 651 -11.93 11.86 -5.35
N TRP A 652 -11.26 12.98 -5.62
CA TRP A 652 -11.47 14.23 -4.87
C TRP A 652 -12.88 14.80 -5.04
N LEU A 653 -13.55 14.54 -6.17
CA LEU A 653 -14.96 14.90 -6.35
C LEU A 653 -15.88 13.99 -5.53
N LEU A 654 -15.52 12.71 -5.37
CA LEU A 654 -16.24 11.80 -4.48
C LEU A 654 -16.07 12.24 -3.01
N VAL A 655 -14.85 12.60 -2.60
CA VAL A 655 -14.57 13.19 -1.28
C VAL A 655 -15.44 14.43 -1.05
N LEU A 656 -15.51 15.33 -2.05
CA LEU A 656 -16.36 16.52 -2.01
C LEU A 656 -17.84 16.16 -1.80
N ALA A 657 -18.37 15.23 -2.60
CA ALA A 657 -19.77 14.80 -2.51
C ALA A 657 -20.09 14.22 -1.13
N VAL A 658 -19.19 13.42 -0.56
CA VAL A 658 -19.36 12.84 0.78
C VAL A 658 -19.34 13.91 1.87
N TYR A 659 -18.43 14.89 1.81
CA TYR A 659 -18.42 15.96 2.81
C TYR A 659 -19.60 16.93 2.67
N LEU A 660 -20.13 17.15 1.47
CA LEU A 660 -21.39 17.86 1.27
C LEU A 660 -22.56 17.10 1.90
N ALA A 661 -22.62 15.77 1.75
CA ALA A 661 -23.62 14.94 2.41
C ALA A 661 -23.47 14.97 3.94
N ALA A 662 -22.25 14.98 4.46
CA ALA A 662 -21.98 15.12 5.89
C ALA A 662 -22.48 16.48 6.42
N TRP A 663 -22.22 17.57 5.70
CA TRP A 663 -22.67 18.91 6.07
C TRP A 663 -24.19 19.04 6.03
N LEU A 664 -24.84 18.52 4.98
CA LEU A 664 -26.30 18.45 4.90
C LEU A 664 -26.90 17.66 6.08
N GLY A 665 -26.29 16.53 6.44
CA GLY A 665 -26.65 15.73 7.60
C GLY A 665 -26.59 16.55 8.90
N ALA A 666 -25.52 17.32 9.09
CA ALA A 666 -25.36 18.20 10.26
C ALA A 666 -26.43 19.31 10.30
N LEU A 667 -26.72 19.96 9.17
CA LEU A 667 -27.74 21.01 9.08
C LEU A 667 -29.15 20.51 9.39
N ILE A 668 -29.50 19.31 8.91
CA ILE A 668 -30.80 18.67 9.18
C ILE A 668 -30.93 18.41 10.68
N GLU A 669 -29.88 17.93 11.31
CA GLU A 669 -29.87 17.62 12.73
C GLU A 669 -29.96 18.87 13.61
N ASP A 670 -29.20 19.91 13.29
CA ASP A 670 -29.26 21.19 14.01
C ASP A 670 -30.66 21.79 13.94
N ARG A 671 -31.35 21.67 12.80
CA ARG A 671 -32.76 22.08 12.66
C ARG A 671 -33.70 21.26 13.53
N ARG A 672 -33.52 19.94 13.61
CA ARG A 672 -34.35 19.05 14.45
C ARG A 672 -34.17 19.37 15.93
N SER A 673 -32.93 19.60 16.37
CA SER A 673 -32.64 20.01 17.75
C SER A 673 -33.25 21.38 18.06
N ALA A 674 -33.16 22.34 17.14
CA ALA A 674 -33.79 23.65 17.30
C ALA A 674 -35.33 23.57 17.35
N SER A 675 -35.95 22.68 16.58
CA SER A 675 -37.41 22.47 16.63
C SER A 675 -37.88 21.72 17.89
N ALA A 676 -37.04 20.88 18.48
CA ALA A 676 -37.38 20.16 19.72
C ALA A 676 -37.17 21.01 20.99
N ALA A 677 -36.40 22.10 20.88
CA ALA A 677 -36.16 23.05 21.96
C ALA A 677 -37.15 24.23 21.99
N ARG A 678 -37.97 24.38 20.94
CA ARG A 678 -39.11 25.29 20.87
C ARG A 678 -40.37 24.55 21.24
#